data_AF-A0A182KF61-F1
#
_entry.id   AF-A0A182KF61-F1
#
_cell.length_a   1.000
_cell.length_b   1.000
_cell.length_c   1.000
_cell.angle_alpha   90.00
_cell.angle_beta   90.00
_cell.angle_gamma   90.00
#
_symmetry.space_group_name_H-M   'P 1'
#
loop_
_entity.id
_entity.type
_entity.pdbx_description
1 polymer ?
#
loop_
_entity_poly.entity_id
_entity_poly.type
_entity_poly.pdbx_seq_one_letter_code
_entity_poly.pdbx_strand_id
1 'polypeptide(L)'
;MDRYLASCLLLLCMVLAYPTEIAAQKSRVCFAQSSDYTNTTALGFCSHAVYMALNPTSKAFVGILNPANDADDLLGGIRKFVNLKKTFTNVEMYMGVLGSVGAGNILWLQQQTMRKTFIDLLVAKMATYPEMSGVYLDFDGLTNTYQNPYALFVAELYAALTAKGLKLTTALPWDASALGDIYYSSTLSSLPFNVIKTHEEMYSTVSSTRPISPLFAMSAPFNVETKTIYNNVFRWVLKGFLTTNIVISLPMYSYKFTVSGATGFGVAAPIPSKETYCSALLFGSQNTIGAPQGGEAFAYNPTTFYTYNSPAALVDKLQFAIATNLAGVAVFSLDQAGSRNAEMLRQVTSVLAPTPASGAYPAAEAPECGIPVTFPAPPTTVAPTTPTPAPTVSTAAGGNTTVAGGNTTVAGGNTTVAGGNTTVAGGNTTVAGGNTTVAGGNTTVAGGNTTVAGGNTTAAGGVTTAPGGNTTVAGGNTTVAGGNTTVAGGNTTAAGGNTTVAGGVTTAPGGNTTVAGGNTTVAGGNTTVAGGNTTVAGGNTTVAGGNTTAAGGDTTVAGGNTTVAGGNTTAAGGVTTAPGGNTTAAGGNTTETRLLLEAIPPLLEVTPPLLEVIPLVAGGNTTVAGGNTTVAGGNTTVAGGNTTAAGGATTASGTNTTVAGGNTTVAGGNTTVAGGNTTAAGGATTAAGGSNSTATTAPSNTSSSTAPSTTPTTGSTTIAPSPATCNLTVKEEYGTLVAEYCVNLKAIAAYVTQGASCGVVV
;
A
#
# COMPACT_ATOMS: atom_id res chain seq x y z
N MET A 1 6.35 14.34 -10.98
CA MET A 1 5.31 13.31 -10.87
C MET A 1 4.15 13.95 -10.13
N ASP A 2 3.01 14.11 -10.80
CA ASP A 2 1.86 14.82 -10.23
C ASP A 2 1.33 14.06 -9.00
N ARG A 3 1.09 14.77 -7.89
CA ARG A 3 0.67 14.16 -6.61
C ARG A 3 -0.60 13.30 -6.76
N TYR A 4 -1.48 13.71 -7.66
CA TYR A 4 -2.69 12.98 -8.04
C TYR A 4 -2.39 11.63 -8.72
N LEU A 5 -1.33 11.57 -9.52
CA LEU A 5 -0.92 10.37 -10.25
C LEU A 5 -0.27 9.33 -9.32
N ALA A 6 0.54 9.78 -8.37
CA ALA A 6 1.18 8.91 -7.37
C ALA A 6 0.17 8.30 -6.39
N SER A 7 -0.77 9.12 -5.89
CA SER A 7 -1.84 8.66 -5.01
C SER A 7 -2.81 7.72 -5.73
N CYS A 8 -3.17 8.01 -6.99
CA CYS A 8 -4.01 7.12 -7.80
C CYS A 8 -3.31 5.80 -8.11
N LEU A 9 -2.01 5.80 -8.46
CA LEU A 9 -1.25 4.58 -8.73
C LEU A 9 -1.16 3.67 -7.50
N LEU A 10 -0.97 4.25 -6.31
CA LEU A 10 -0.86 3.48 -5.07
C LEU A 10 -2.17 2.82 -4.66
N LEU A 11 -3.29 3.54 -4.79
CA LEU A 11 -4.61 2.97 -4.52
C LEU A 11 -4.94 1.88 -5.56
N LEU A 12 -4.58 2.09 -6.82
CA LEU A 12 -4.77 1.11 -7.88
C LEU A 12 -3.92 -0.16 -7.66
N CYS A 13 -2.66 -0.03 -7.24
CA CYS A 13 -1.80 -1.18 -6.88
C CYS A 13 -2.35 -1.95 -5.67
N MET A 14 -2.91 -1.26 -4.67
CA MET A 14 -3.55 -1.90 -3.53
C MET A 14 -4.87 -2.57 -3.90
N VAL A 15 -5.64 -2.03 -4.84
CA VAL A 15 -6.89 -2.64 -5.35
C VAL A 15 -6.62 -3.84 -6.27
N LEU A 16 -5.54 -3.80 -7.07
CA LEU A 16 -5.17 -4.85 -8.03
C LEU A 16 -4.40 -6.03 -7.42
N ALA A 17 -3.89 -5.90 -6.20
CA ALA A 17 -3.16 -6.97 -5.49
C ALA A 17 -4.07 -8.05 -4.88
N TYR A 18 -5.40 -7.89 -4.96
CA TYR A 18 -6.37 -8.84 -4.42
C TYR A 18 -7.12 -9.55 -5.56
N PRO A 19 -7.38 -10.86 -5.45
CA PRO A 19 -8.15 -11.59 -6.45
C PRO A 19 -9.50 -10.90 -6.65
N THR A 20 -9.96 -10.88 -7.90
CA THR A 20 -11.31 -10.44 -8.28
C THR A 20 -12.33 -11.32 -7.57
N GLU A 21 -12.70 -10.98 -6.33
CA GLU A 21 -13.86 -11.59 -5.72
C GLU A 21 -15.11 -11.11 -6.46
N ILE A 22 -15.93 -12.09 -6.85
CA ILE A 22 -17.33 -11.94 -7.25
C ILE A 22 -17.95 -10.84 -6.38
N ALA A 23 -18.47 -9.78 -6.99
CA ALA A 23 -19.00 -8.57 -6.36
C ALA A 23 -19.54 -8.82 -4.93
N ALA A 24 -18.66 -8.68 -3.92
CA ALA A 24 -19.03 -8.89 -2.54
C ALA A 24 -20.13 -7.88 -2.17
N GLN A 25 -21.21 -8.35 -1.55
CA GLN A 25 -22.35 -7.51 -1.17
C GLN A 25 -21.85 -6.33 -0.33
N LYS A 26 -21.99 -5.12 -0.88
CA LYS A 26 -21.55 -3.90 -0.20
C LYS A 26 -22.49 -3.60 0.97
N SER A 27 -21.88 -3.29 2.12
CA SER A 27 -22.59 -2.90 3.33
C SER A 27 -23.33 -1.58 3.14
N ARG A 28 -24.58 -1.53 3.60
CA ARG A 28 -25.41 -0.33 3.70
C ARG A 28 -25.72 -0.14 5.17
N VAL A 29 -24.89 0.61 5.87
CA VAL A 29 -24.98 0.76 7.32
C VAL A 29 -25.84 1.97 7.65
N CYS A 30 -26.89 1.80 8.43
CA CYS A 30 -27.79 2.88 8.80
C CYS A 30 -27.62 3.22 10.27
N PHE A 31 -27.27 4.47 10.57
CA PHE A 31 -27.27 4.95 11.94
C PHE A 31 -28.65 5.46 12.33
N ALA A 32 -29.09 5.05 13.50
CA ALA A 32 -30.36 5.40 14.10
C ALA A 32 -30.12 5.90 15.53
N GLN A 33 -30.76 6.99 15.89
CA GLN A 33 -30.84 7.49 17.27
C GLN A 33 -32.28 7.48 17.75
N SER A 34 -32.53 8.02 18.95
CA SER A 34 -33.84 8.04 19.60
C SER A 34 -34.95 8.66 18.73
N SER A 35 -35.74 7.81 18.08
CA SER A 35 -36.89 8.17 17.22
C SER A 35 -37.92 7.03 17.22
N ASP A 36 -39.14 7.30 16.75
CA ASP A 36 -40.20 6.30 16.63
C ASP A 36 -40.04 5.50 15.33
N TYR A 37 -39.18 4.47 15.36
CA TYR A 37 -39.03 3.55 14.24
C TYR A 37 -40.16 2.50 14.23
N THR A 38 -40.76 2.32 13.07
CA THR A 38 -41.90 1.43 12.81
C THR A 38 -41.53 0.36 11.80
N ASN A 39 -42.46 -0.56 11.52
CA ASN A 39 -42.31 -1.57 10.45
C ASN A 39 -42.35 -0.98 9.03
N THR A 40 -42.65 0.31 8.90
CA THR A 40 -42.67 1.05 7.63
C THR A 40 -41.45 1.97 7.45
N THR A 41 -40.60 2.08 8.48
CA THR A 41 -39.31 2.76 8.37
C THR A 41 -38.45 2.10 7.28
N ALA A 42 -37.68 2.91 6.55
CA ALA A 42 -36.74 2.53 5.50
C ALA A 42 -35.57 1.59 5.92
N LEU A 43 -35.65 0.97 7.09
CA LEU A 43 -34.62 0.09 7.66
C LEU A 43 -34.37 -1.16 6.81
N GLY A 44 -35.39 -1.64 6.08
CA GLY A 44 -35.27 -2.77 5.16
C GLY A 44 -34.30 -2.57 3.99
N PHE A 45 -33.91 -1.33 3.69
CA PHE A 45 -32.89 -1.03 2.69
C PHE A 45 -31.45 -1.17 3.21
N CYS A 46 -31.28 -1.15 4.54
CA CYS A 46 -30.00 -1.35 5.20
C CYS A 46 -29.56 -2.81 5.09
N SER A 47 -28.26 -3.07 5.21
CA SER A 47 -27.74 -4.41 5.53
C SER A 47 -27.37 -4.53 7.00
N HIS A 48 -26.96 -3.41 7.61
CA HIS A 48 -26.66 -3.30 9.02
C HIS A 48 -27.34 -2.03 9.55
N ALA A 49 -27.87 -2.08 10.76
CA ALA A 49 -28.45 -0.92 11.40
C ALA A 49 -27.92 -0.77 12.83
N VAL A 50 -27.47 0.43 13.16
CA VAL A 50 -26.84 0.76 14.45
C VAL A 50 -27.77 1.67 15.23
N TYR A 51 -28.24 1.20 16.39
CA TYR A 51 -29.02 2.02 17.32
C TYR A 51 -28.12 2.60 18.40
N MET A 52 -27.85 3.90 18.32
CA MET A 52 -26.93 4.61 19.22
C MET A 52 -27.64 4.96 20.52
N ALA A 53 -27.49 4.13 21.54
CA ALA A 53 -28.28 4.25 22.77
C ALA A 53 -27.51 4.04 24.07
N LEU A 54 -26.31 3.48 24.02
CA LEU A 54 -25.53 3.21 25.23
C LEU A 54 -24.36 4.18 25.35
N ASN A 55 -24.01 4.51 26.58
CA ASN A 55 -22.78 5.20 26.90
C ASN A 55 -22.13 4.60 28.14
N PRO A 56 -20.80 4.51 28.22
CA PRO A 56 -20.18 4.22 29.48
C PRO A 56 -20.41 5.37 30.47
N THR A 57 -20.40 5.04 31.76
CA THR A 57 -20.33 6.02 32.85
C THR A 57 -18.88 6.21 33.29
N SER A 58 -18.59 7.28 34.04
CA SER A 58 -17.25 7.51 34.62
C SER A 58 -16.76 6.39 35.54
N LYS A 59 -17.66 5.51 36.01
CA LYS A 59 -17.35 4.35 36.84
C LYS A 59 -17.40 3.02 36.08
N ALA A 60 -17.30 3.05 34.74
CA ALA A 60 -17.30 1.85 33.89
C ALA A 60 -18.60 1.02 33.96
N PHE A 61 -19.73 1.59 34.38
CA PHE A 61 -21.05 0.99 34.18
C PHE A 61 -21.61 1.33 32.79
N VAL A 62 -22.54 0.50 32.30
CA VAL A 62 -23.30 0.74 31.07
C VAL A 62 -24.48 1.67 31.37
N GLY A 63 -24.42 2.89 30.87
CA GLY A 63 -25.50 3.87 30.87
C GLY A 63 -26.34 3.82 29.59
N ILE A 64 -27.51 4.45 29.65
CA ILE A 64 -28.39 4.69 28.51
C ILE A 64 -28.33 6.20 28.20
N LEU A 65 -28.06 6.55 26.94
CA LEU A 65 -27.93 7.93 26.46
C LEU A 65 -29.19 8.74 26.70
N ASN A 66 -30.36 8.18 26.38
CA ASN A 66 -31.67 8.80 26.61
C ASN A 66 -32.60 7.84 27.35
N PRO A 67 -32.51 7.74 28.69
CA PRO A 67 -33.29 6.78 29.46
C PRO A 67 -34.80 6.90 29.25
N ALA A 68 -35.32 8.13 29.11
CA ALA A 68 -36.75 8.36 28.90
C ALA A 68 -37.28 7.66 27.64
N ASN A 69 -36.47 7.66 26.58
CA ASN A 69 -36.86 7.07 25.31
C ASN A 69 -36.44 5.61 25.17
N ASP A 70 -35.30 5.22 25.74
CA ASP A 70 -34.61 3.97 25.42
C ASP A 70 -34.77 2.88 26.48
N ALA A 71 -35.09 3.23 27.73
CA ALA A 71 -35.25 2.25 28.80
C ALA A 71 -36.50 1.38 28.57
N ASP A 72 -36.35 0.08 28.81
CA ASP A 72 -37.37 -0.93 28.53
C ASP A 72 -38.64 -0.75 29.39
N ASP A 73 -38.52 -0.13 30.57
CA ASP A 73 -39.60 0.20 31.49
C ASP A 73 -40.29 1.55 31.20
N LEU A 74 -39.80 2.30 30.20
CA LEU A 74 -40.36 3.57 29.73
C LEU A 74 -40.84 3.41 28.28
N LEU A 75 -40.28 4.18 27.33
CA LEU A 75 -40.70 4.10 25.92
C LEU A 75 -40.06 2.91 25.17
N GLY A 76 -39.04 2.26 25.74
CA GLY A 76 -38.45 1.02 25.22
C GLY A 76 -37.87 1.14 23.80
N GLY A 77 -37.31 2.29 23.43
CA GLY A 77 -36.79 2.58 22.10
C GLY A 77 -35.82 1.52 21.57
N ILE A 78 -34.88 1.06 22.41
CA ILE A 78 -33.96 -0.02 22.05
C ILE A 78 -34.72 -1.31 21.72
N ARG A 79 -35.69 -1.69 22.57
CA ARG A 79 -36.51 -2.88 22.39
C ARG A 79 -37.35 -2.81 21.12
N LYS A 80 -37.99 -1.66 20.87
CA LYS A 80 -38.78 -1.40 19.66
C LYS A 80 -37.92 -1.53 18.41
N PHE A 81 -36.75 -0.90 18.41
CA PHE A 81 -35.81 -0.95 17.29
C PHE A 81 -35.34 -2.37 17.00
N VAL A 82 -34.83 -3.10 17.99
CA VAL A 82 -34.29 -4.45 17.74
C VAL A 82 -35.39 -5.44 17.33
N ASN A 83 -36.63 -5.25 17.80
CA ASN A 83 -37.77 -6.06 17.38
C ASN A 83 -38.10 -5.92 15.88
N LEU A 84 -37.64 -4.85 15.21
CA LEU A 84 -37.78 -4.71 13.76
C LEU A 84 -36.99 -5.80 13.00
N LYS A 85 -36.04 -6.50 13.63
CA LYS A 85 -35.37 -7.68 13.07
C LYS A 85 -36.35 -8.77 12.65
N LYS A 86 -37.50 -8.87 13.32
CA LYS A 86 -38.59 -9.81 12.98
C LYS A 86 -39.25 -9.46 11.65
N THR A 87 -39.26 -8.17 11.27
CA THR A 87 -39.77 -7.69 9.99
C THR A 87 -38.68 -7.68 8.93
N PHE A 88 -37.48 -7.20 9.28
CA PHE A 88 -36.33 -7.05 8.40
C PHE A 88 -35.27 -8.09 8.72
N THR A 89 -35.57 -9.35 8.40
CA THR A 89 -34.74 -10.52 8.77
C THR A 89 -33.34 -10.49 8.16
N ASN A 90 -33.17 -9.78 7.05
CA ASN A 90 -31.89 -9.58 6.35
C ASN A 90 -30.99 -8.49 6.95
N VAL A 91 -31.48 -7.69 7.91
CA VAL A 91 -30.74 -6.56 8.49
C VAL A 91 -30.05 -6.99 9.78
N GLU A 92 -28.74 -6.86 9.89
CA GLU A 92 -28.04 -7.10 11.14
C GLU A 92 -28.17 -5.89 12.07
N MET A 93 -28.60 -6.12 13.31
CA MET A 93 -28.87 -5.06 14.29
C MET A 93 -27.69 -4.90 15.23
N TYR A 94 -27.22 -3.68 15.43
CA TYR A 94 -26.08 -3.36 16.28
C TYR A 94 -26.45 -2.37 17.36
N MET A 95 -25.95 -2.63 18.58
CA MET A 95 -26.01 -1.69 19.69
C MET A 95 -24.86 -0.69 19.59
N GLY A 96 -25.16 0.59 19.45
CA GLY A 96 -24.15 1.66 19.47
C GLY A 96 -23.76 2.04 20.89
N VAL A 97 -22.45 2.01 21.19
CA VAL A 97 -21.86 2.38 22.47
C VAL A 97 -20.96 3.60 22.27
N LEU A 98 -21.38 4.74 22.83
CA LEU A 98 -20.74 6.04 22.65
C LEU A 98 -19.97 6.46 23.90
N GLY A 99 -18.67 6.72 23.74
CA GLY A 99 -17.79 7.18 24.82
C GLY A 99 -17.07 8.46 24.43
N SER A 100 -16.71 9.30 25.40
CA SER A 100 -15.97 10.54 25.17
C SER A 100 -15.03 10.85 26.32
N VAL A 101 -13.75 11.10 26.01
CA VAL A 101 -12.78 11.62 26.98
C VAL A 101 -13.23 12.99 27.49
N GLY A 102 -13.75 13.84 26.60
CA GLY A 102 -14.26 15.17 26.96
C GLY A 102 -15.44 15.13 27.94
N ALA A 103 -16.30 14.11 27.84
CA ALA A 103 -17.38 13.86 28.80
C ALA A 103 -16.93 13.15 30.09
N GLY A 104 -15.64 12.77 30.17
CA GLY A 104 -15.05 12.08 31.33
C GLY A 104 -15.51 10.64 31.53
N ASN A 105 -16.25 10.06 30.57
CA ASN A 105 -16.94 8.79 30.78
C ASN A 105 -16.17 7.55 30.29
N ILE A 106 -14.98 7.75 29.70
CA ILE A 106 -14.04 6.68 29.30
C ILE A 106 -12.62 6.88 29.85
N LEU A 107 -12.43 7.77 30.82
CA LEU A 107 -11.11 7.99 31.46
C LEU A 107 -10.54 6.71 32.11
N TRP A 108 -11.42 5.79 32.50
CA TRP A 108 -11.08 4.51 33.10
C TRP A 108 -10.46 3.49 32.12
N LEU A 109 -10.38 3.78 30.81
CA LEU A 109 -9.76 2.89 29.82
C LEU A 109 -8.34 2.43 30.22
N GLN A 110 -7.61 3.29 30.93
CA GLN A 110 -6.25 3.01 31.41
C GLN A 110 -6.20 1.89 32.46
N GLN A 111 -7.33 1.59 33.12
CA GLN A 111 -7.41 0.62 34.21
C GLN A 111 -8.02 -0.70 33.71
N GLN A 112 -7.22 -1.77 33.70
CA GLN A 112 -7.65 -3.08 33.22
C GLN A 112 -8.89 -3.62 33.96
N THR A 113 -8.96 -3.43 35.28
CA THR A 113 -10.11 -3.87 36.09
C THR A 113 -11.40 -3.16 35.67
N MET A 114 -11.32 -1.87 35.35
CA MET A 114 -12.46 -1.08 34.89
C MET A 114 -12.86 -1.44 33.47
N ARG A 115 -11.90 -1.68 32.57
CA ARG A 115 -12.19 -2.22 31.23
C ARG A 115 -12.95 -3.53 31.32
N LYS A 116 -12.47 -4.48 32.12
CA LYS A 116 -13.13 -5.76 32.34
C LYS A 116 -14.54 -5.56 32.90
N THR A 117 -14.70 -4.70 33.91
CA THR A 117 -16.00 -4.39 34.51
C THR A 117 -17.01 -3.90 33.47
N PHE A 118 -16.61 -2.93 32.63
CA PHE A 118 -17.49 -2.44 31.57
C PHE A 118 -17.84 -3.52 30.55
N ILE A 119 -16.85 -4.31 30.12
CA ILE A 119 -17.04 -5.39 29.13
C ILE A 119 -18.02 -6.45 29.66
N ASP A 120 -17.84 -6.91 30.90
CA ASP A 120 -18.74 -7.89 31.52
C ASP A 120 -20.19 -7.37 31.59
N LEU A 121 -20.35 -6.10 32.01
CA LEU A 121 -21.65 -5.45 32.09
C LEU A 121 -22.29 -5.21 30.71
N LEU A 122 -21.49 -4.86 29.70
CA LEU A 122 -21.96 -4.69 28.33
C LEU A 122 -22.42 -6.03 27.75
N VAL A 123 -21.65 -7.10 27.93
CA VAL A 123 -22.06 -8.45 27.51
C VAL A 123 -23.36 -8.87 28.21
N ALA A 124 -23.51 -8.61 29.50
CA ALA A 124 -24.75 -8.87 30.23
C ALA A 124 -25.92 -8.04 29.69
N LYS A 125 -25.69 -6.76 29.35
CA LYS A 125 -26.71 -5.90 28.73
C LYS A 125 -27.10 -6.42 27.34
N MET A 126 -26.14 -6.84 26.52
CA MET A 126 -26.40 -7.44 25.20
C MET A 126 -27.23 -8.71 25.31
N ALA A 127 -27.03 -9.54 26.33
CA ALA A 127 -27.85 -10.73 26.57
C ALA A 127 -29.33 -10.41 26.82
N THR A 128 -29.67 -9.17 27.22
CA THR A 128 -31.07 -8.73 27.34
C THR A 128 -31.71 -8.39 25.98
N TYR A 129 -30.94 -8.30 24.89
CA TYR A 129 -31.41 -8.03 23.52
C TYR A 129 -30.91 -9.12 22.56
N PRO A 130 -31.43 -10.36 22.65
CA PRO A 130 -30.90 -11.51 21.89
C PRO A 130 -31.03 -11.35 20.36
N GLU A 131 -31.89 -10.45 19.88
CA GLU A 131 -32.00 -10.12 18.45
C GLU A 131 -30.87 -9.22 17.92
N MET A 132 -30.05 -8.63 18.80
CA MET A 132 -28.87 -7.87 18.38
C MET A 132 -27.79 -8.81 17.83
N SER A 133 -27.23 -8.44 16.68
CA SER A 133 -26.13 -9.14 16.00
C SER A 133 -24.75 -8.73 16.54
N GLY A 134 -24.63 -7.56 17.16
CA GLY A 134 -23.34 -7.10 17.65
C GLY A 134 -23.34 -5.71 18.29
N VAL A 135 -22.13 -5.20 18.51
CA VAL A 135 -21.84 -3.88 19.06
C VAL A 135 -21.13 -3.02 18.03
N TYR A 136 -21.53 -1.76 17.94
CA TYR A 136 -20.81 -0.69 17.25
C TYR A 136 -20.18 0.22 18.30
N LEU A 137 -18.85 0.35 18.30
CA LEU A 137 -18.10 1.15 19.27
C LEU A 137 -17.70 2.50 18.67
N ASP A 138 -18.11 3.60 19.30
CA ASP A 138 -17.75 4.96 18.89
C ASP A 138 -17.22 5.77 20.07
N PHE A 139 -15.91 5.78 20.24
CA PHE A 139 -15.24 6.54 21.30
C PHE A 139 -14.59 7.79 20.72
N ASP A 140 -14.74 8.92 21.39
CA ASP A 140 -14.27 10.21 20.93
C ASP A 140 -13.30 10.88 21.90
N GLY A 141 -12.44 11.75 21.36
CA GLY A 141 -11.48 12.55 22.11
C GLY A 141 -10.28 11.76 22.66
N LEU A 142 -9.97 10.57 22.11
CA LEU A 142 -8.76 9.86 22.50
C LEU A 142 -7.51 10.66 22.11
N THR A 143 -6.53 10.69 23.01
CA THR A 143 -5.21 11.30 22.81
C THR A 143 -4.13 10.21 22.86
N ASN A 144 -2.86 10.56 22.61
CA ASN A 144 -1.73 9.63 22.67
C ASN A 144 -1.67 8.79 23.96
N THR A 145 -2.12 9.35 25.10
CA THR A 145 -2.19 8.63 26.38
C THR A 145 -3.13 7.41 26.35
N TYR A 146 -4.11 7.42 25.44
CA TYR A 146 -5.13 6.36 25.31
C TYR A 146 -4.84 5.35 24.22
N GLN A 147 -3.75 5.50 23.44
CA GLN A 147 -3.42 4.58 22.34
C GLN A 147 -3.38 3.11 22.79
N ASN A 148 -2.50 2.77 23.75
CA ASN A 148 -2.40 1.42 24.28
C ASN A 148 -3.68 0.99 25.05
N PRO A 149 -4.23 1.81 25.97
CA PRO A 149 -5.50 1.49 26.65
C PRO A 149 -6.67 1.15 25.73
N TYR A 150 -6.83 1.91 24.64
CA TYR A 150 -7.90 1.69 23.66
C TYR A 150 -7.67 0.41 22.87
N ALA A 151 -6.44 0.17 22.41
CA ALA A 151 -6.11 -1.06 21.69
C ALA A 151 -6.37 -2.33 22.53
N LEU A 152 -5.99 -2.30 23.81
CA LEU A 152 -6.31 -3.37 24.77
C LEU A 152 -7.81 -3.54 24.97
N PHE A 153 -8.54 -2.43 25.16
CA PHE A 153 -9.99 -2.46 25.32
C PHE A 153 -10.70 -3.11 24.12
N VAL A 154 -10.33 -2.73 22.90
CA VAL A 154 -10.92 -3.28 21.68
C VAL A 154 -10.65 -4.79 21.56
N ALA A 155 -9.43 -5.24 21.86
CA ALA A 155 -9.07 -6.66 21.84
C ALA A 155 -9.85 -7.47 22.90
N GLU A 156 -9.93 -6.95 24.13
CA GLU A 156 -10.67 -7.55 25.24
C GLU A 156 -12.18 -7.64 24.91
N LEU A 157 -12.75 -6.56 24.36
CA LEU A 157 -14.17 -6.49 23.97
C LEU A 157 -14.47 -7.45 22.81
N TYR A 158 -13.61 -7.49 21.79
CA TYR A 158 -13.75 -8.41 20.66
C TYR A 158 -13.80 -9.86 21.11
N ALA A 159 -12.88 -10.27 21.98
CA ALA A 159 -12.85 -11.63 22.53
C ALA A 159 -14.12 -11.95 23.33
N ALA A 160 -14.56 -11.03 24.19
CA ALA A 160 -15.75 -11.23 25.02
C ALA A 160 -17.05 -11.33 24.20
N LEU A 161 -17.21 -10.49 23.17
CA LEU A 161 -18.37 -10.53 22.27
C LEU A 161 -18.37 -11.79 21.41
N THR A 162 -17.22 -12.14 20.84
CA THR A 162 -17.09 -13.34 20.00
C THR A 162 -17.40 -14.62 20.78
N ALA A 163 -17.01 -14.69 22.06
CA ALA A 163 -17.36 -15.80 22.96
C ALA A 163 -18.88 -15.94 23.20
N LYS A 164 -19.67 -14.93 22.84
CA LYS A 164 -21.14 -14.94 22.87
C LYS A 164 -21.79 -14.98 21.48
N GLY A 165 -21.01 -15.18 20.42
CA GLY A 165 -21.48 -15.16 19.04
C GLY A 165 -21.90 -13.77 18.55
N LEU A 166 -21.46 -12.71 19.23
CA LEU A 166 -21.74 -11.32 18.86
C LEU A 166 -20.58 -10.73 18.05
N LYS A 167 -20.90 -9.86 17.10
CA LYS A 167 -19.91 -9.15 16.27
C LYS A 167 -19.49 -7.83 16.93
N LEU A 168 -18.28 -7.37 16.63
CA LEU A 168 -17.80 -6.01 16.94
C LEU A 168 -17.54 -5.26 15.64
N THR A 169 -18.00 -4.02 15.57
CA THR A 169 -17.64 -3.03 14.53
C THR A 169 -17.27 -1.72 15.22
N THR A 170 -16.50 -0.85 14.57
CA THR A 170 -16.04 0.38 15.21
C THR A 170 -16.19 1.60 14.33
N ALA A 171 -16.26 2.76 14.97
CA ALA A 171 -16.01 4.05 14.36
C ALA A 171 -14.51 4.28 14.24
N LEU A 172 -14.08 4.78 13.09
CA LEU A 172 -12.75 5.35 12.88
C LEU A 172 -12.89 6.87 12.75
N PRO A 173 -11.99 7.65 13.39
CA PRO A 173 -11.98 9.09 13.21
C PRO A 173 -11.79 9.42 11.73
N TRP A 174 -12.42 10.53 11.30
CA TRP A 174 -12.21 11.03 9.96
C TRP A 174 -10.73 11.36 9.76
N ASP A 175 -10.12 12.20 10.61
CA ASP A 175 -8.73 12.66 10.44
C ASP A 175 -7.72 11.56 10.81
N ALA A 176 -7.49 10.66 9.87
CA ALA A 176 -6.54 9.56 10.01
C ALA A 176 -5.10 10.07 10.16
N SER A 177 -4.79 11.28 9.68
CA SER A 177 -3.44 11.84 9.76
C SER A 177 -3.09 12.27 11.19
N ALA A 178 -4.06 12.79 11.94
CA ALA A 178 -3.87 13.20 13.33
C ALA A 178 -4.17 12.07 14.32
N LEU A 179 -5.16 11.21 14.02
CA LEU A 179 -5.75 10.29 15.00
C LEU A 179 -5.54 8.82 14.67
N GLY A 180 -4.98 8.49 13.50
CA GLY A 180 -4.83 7.10 13.04
C GLY A 180 -4.08 6.21 14.01
N ASP A 181 -2.94 6.68 14.56
CA ASP A 181 -2.15 5.91 15.52
C ASP A 181 -2.84 5.73 16.87
N ILE A 182 -3.59 6.75 17.31
CA ILE A 182 -4.27 6.75 18.60
C ILE A 182 -5.40 5.71 18.61
N TYR A 183 -6.12 5.60 17.48
CA TYR A 183 -7.26 4.71 17.33
C TYR A 183 -6.87 3.34 16.77
N TYR A 184 -5.61 3.12 16.41
CA TYR A 184 -5.19 1.84 15.82
C TYR A 184 -5.19 0.70 16.85
N SER A 185 -5.73 -0.44 16.43
CA SER A 185 -5.55 -1.74 17.07
C SER A 185 -5.48 -2.81 15.99
N SER A 186 -4.60 -3.78 16.14
CA SER A 186 -4.47 -4.90 15.21
C SER A 186 -5.78 -5.69 15.07
N THR A 187 -6.62 -5.67 16.11
CA THR A 187 -7.95 -6.31 16.12
C THR A 187 -8.90 -5.65 15.12
N LEU A 188 -8.73 -4.37 14.77
CA LEU A 188 -9.65 -3.67 13.89
C LEU A 188 -9.69 -4.30 12.49
N SER A 189 -8.55 -4.80 12.01
CA SER A 189 -8.43 -5.47 10.71
C SER A 189 -9.22 -6.78 10.62
N SER A 190 -9.54 -7.42 11.75
CA SER A 190 -10.31 -8.67 11.81
C SER A 190 -11.81 -8.45 11.99
N LEU A 191 -12.26 -7.20 12.15
CA LEU A 191 -13.68 -6.89 12.30
C LEU A 191 -14.42 -7.06 10.96
N PRO A 192 -15.75 -7.24 10.95
CA PRO A 192 -16.51 -7.30 9.69
C PRO A 192 -16.35 -6.02 8.87
N PHE A 193 -16.35 -4.87 9.54
CA PHE A 193 -16.01 -3.58 8.95
C PHE A 193 -15.76 -2.53 10.04
N ASN A 194 -15.14 -1.43 9.63
CA ASN A 194 -14.91 -0.24 10.41
C ASN A 194 -15.44 0.98 9.64
N VAL A 195 -16.14 1.87 10.33
CA VAL A 195 -16.82 3.02 9.73
C VAL A 195 -15.98 4.27 9.93
N ILE A 196 -15.38 4.79 8.86
CA ILE A 196 -14.79 6.13 8.91
C ILE A 196 -15.93 7.13 9.03
N LYS A 197 -15.88 7.98 10.07
CA LYS A 197 -16.90 8.99 10.36
C LYS A 197 -16.85 10.18 9.40
N THR A 198 -16.93 9.90 8.09
CA THR A 198 -16.97 10.91 7.03
C THR A 198 -18.28 11.73 6.99
N HIS A 199 -19.09 11.63 8.04
CA HIS A 199 -20.26 12.46 8.28
C HIS A 199 -19.99 13.58 9.29
N GLU A 200 -18.81 13.61 9.92
CA GLU A 200 -18.39 14.70 10.81
C GLU A 200 -17.86 15.87 9.98
N GLU A 201 -18.07 17.11 10.44
CA GLU A 201 -17.69 18.30 9.67
C GLU A 201 -16.22 18.69 9.90
N MET A 202 -15.39 18.56 8.85
CA MET A 202 -13.97 18.91 8.88
C MET A 202 -13.67 20.41 8.90
N TYR A 203 -14.63 21.24 8.48
CA TYR A 203 -14.47 22.68 8.30
C TYR A 203 -15.33 23.51 9.26
N SER A 204 -15.76 22.92 10.37
CA SER A 204 -16.68 23.54 11.35
C SER A 204 -16.22 24.90 11.89
N THR A 205 -14.90 25.15 11.89
CA THR A 205 -14.28 26.41 12.34
C THR A 205 -14.18 27.50 11.26
N VAL A 206 -14.50 27.20 9.99
CA VAL A 206 -14.35 28.13 8.87
C VAL A 206 -15.61 28.98 8.70
N SER A 207 -15.56 30.28 8.91
CA SER A 207 -16.73 31.20 8.78
C SER A 207 -17.09 31.55 7.31
N SER A 208 -17.29 30.53 6.48
CA SER A 208 -17.77 30.65 5.10
C SER A 208 -18.61 29.45 4.69
N THR A 209 -19.35 29.58 3.58
CA THR A 209 -19.99 28.46 2.88
C THR A 209 -18.92 27.41 2.56
N ARG A 210 -19.20 26.14 2.87
CA ARG A 210 -18.16 25.10 2.89
C ARG A 210 -18.73 23.71 2.64
N PRO A 211 -17.93 22.76 2.12
CA PRO A 211 -18.34 21.37 1.94
C PRO A 211 -18.57 20.68 3.30
N ILE A 212 -19.39 19.63 3.32
CA ILE A 212 -19.52 18.79 4.52
C ILE A 212 -18.45 17.70 4.50
N SER A 213 -18.40 16.98 3.37
CA SER A 213 -17.70 15.70 3.28
C SER A 213 -17.03 15.48 1.91
N PRO A 214 -16.10 16.36 1.50
CA PRO A 214 -15.58 16.36 0.13
C PRO A 214 -14.85 15.06 -0.21
N LEU A 215 -15.16 14.51 -1.38
CA LEU A 215 -14.48 13.34 -1.92
C LEU A 215 -13.01 13.66 -2.24
N PHE A 216 -12.77 14.81 -2.86
CA PHE A 216 -11.45 15.31 -3.26
C PHE A 216 -11.24 16.76 -2.80
N ALA A 217 -9.97 17.17 -2.73
CA ALA A 217 -9.61 18.54 -2.40
C ALA A 217 -10.12 19.49 -3.50
N MET A 218 -10.52 20.70 -3.10
CA MET A 218 -11.03 21.73 -4.02
C MET A 218 -10.06 22.91 -4.08
N SER A 219 -10.45 23.99 -4.76
CA SER A 219 -9.71 25.26 -4.69
C SER A 219 -9.63 25.77 -3.25
N ALA A 220 -8.60 26.57 -2.97
CA ALA A 220 -8.47 27.25 -1.68
C ALA A 220 -9.79 27.98 -1.32
N PRO A 221 -10.20 27.97 -0.04
CA PRO A 221 -9.49 27.46 1.15
C PRO A 221 -9.66 25.96 1.43
N PHE A 222 -10.30 25.20 0.54
CA PHE A 222 -10.63 23.78 0.74
C PHE A 222 -9.66 22.83 0.02
N ASN A 223 -8.43 23.28 -0.21
CA ASN A 223 -7.37 22.52 -0.87
C ASN A 223 -6.58 21.60 0.08
N VAL A 224 -7.09 21.36 1.28
CA VAL A 224 -6.43 20.54 2.31
C VAL A 224 -6.77 19.07 2.09
N GLU A 225 -5.84 18.30 1.51
CA GLU A 225 -6.04 16.88 1.18
C GLU A 225 -6.46 16.04 2.39
N THR A 226 -5.94 16.32 3.59
CA THR A 226 -6.28 15.59 4.82
C THR A 226 -7.73 15.71 5.26
N LYS A 227 -8.48 16.66 4.68
CA LYS A 227 -9.90 16.89 4.95
C LYS A 227 -10.84 16.26 3.90
N THR A 228 -10.34 15.29 3.14
CA THR A 228 -11.08 14.62 2.05
C THR A 228 -11.36 13.15 2.36
N ILE A 229 -12.43 12.58 1.80
CA ILE A 229 -12.75 11.15 1.94
C ILE A 229 -11.61 10.31 1.34
N TYR A 230 -11.16 10.66 0.12
CA TYR A 230 -10.12 9.94 -0.59
C TYR A 230 -8.86 9.75 0.25
N ASN A 231 -8.31 10.84 0.79
CA ASN A 231 -7.08 10.78 1.55
C ASN A 231 -7.24 9.96 2.83
N ASN A 232 -8.37 10.07 3.53
CA ASN A 232 -8.54 9.36 4.80
C ASN A 232 -8.75 7.86 4.60
N VAL A 233 -9.46 7.44 3.55
CA VAL A 233 -9.48 6.02 3.15
C VAL A 233 -8.07 5.52 2.89
N PHE A 234 -7.30 6.24 2.07
CA PHE A 234 -5.92 5.88 1.75
C PHE A 234 -5.02 5.77 2.98
N ARG A 235 -5.15 6.70 3.94
CA ARG A 235 -4.38 6.68 5.20
C ARG A 235 -4.71 5.50 6.08
N TRP A 236 -5.98 5.11 6.19
CA TRP A 236 -6.37 3.92 6.92
C TRP A 236 -5.83 2.64 6.25
N VAL A 237 -5.81 2.59 4.92
CA VAL A 237 -5.16 1.48 4.19
C VAL A 237 -3.66 1.40 4.49
N LEU A 238 -2.95 2.53 4.52
CA LEU A 238 -1.53 2.56 4.91
C LEU A 238 -1.26 2.07 6.34
N LYS A 239 -2.25 2.16 7.24
CA LYS A 239 -2.19 1.60 8.59
C LYS A 239 -2.46 0.08 8.63
N GLY A 240 -2.72 -0.55 7.48
CA GLY A 240 -2.90 -2.01 7.37
C GLY A 240 -4.36 -2.47 7.22
N PHE A 241 -5.30 -1.55 6.99
CA PHE A 241 -6.70 -1.93 6.73
C PHE A 241 -6.90 -2.36 5.28
N LEU A 242 -7.67 -3.43 5.08
CA LEU A 242 -8.18 -3.77 3.75
C LEU A 242 -9.31 -2.81 3.37
N THR A 243 -9.43 -2.45 2.10
CA THR A 243 -10.57 -1.63 1.63
C THR A 243 -11.90 -2.33 1.87
N THR A 244 -11.93 -3.66 1.75
CA THR A 244 -13.08 -4.53 2.08
C THR A 244 -13.43 -4.56 3.57
N ASN A 245 -12.64 -3.91 4.42
CA ASN A 245 -12.89 -3.73 5.85
C ASN A 245 -13.28 -2.27 6.19
N ILE A 246 -13.32 -1.36 5.21
CA ILE A 246 -13.62 0.06 5.41
C ILE A 246 -15.00 0.42 4.87
N VAL A 247 -15.83 1.06 5.70
CA VAL A 247 -17.07 1.72 5.32
C VAL A 247 -16.89 3.23 5.47
N ILE A 248 -17.29 4.02 4.47
CA ILE A 248 -17.35 5.49 4.60
C ILE A 248 -18.76 5.91 5.02
N SER A 249 -18.90 6.79 5.99
CA SER A 249 -20.20 7.31 6.42
C SER A 249 -20.54 8.62 5.75
N LEU A 250 -21.71 8.74 5.14
CA LEU A 250 -22.16 9.97 4.49
C LEU A 250 -23.26 10.66 5.30
N PRO A 251 -23.23 12.00 5.41
CA PRO A 251 -24.22 12.74 6.17
C PRO A 251 -25.56 12.80 5.42
N MET A 252 -26.62 12.32 6.07
CA MET A 252 -28.04 12.44 5.70
C MET A 252 -28.68 13.70 6.30
N TYR A 253 -27.89 14.77 6.34
CA TYR A 253 -28.33 16.08 6.78
C TYR A 253 -27.69 17.13 5.87
N SER A 254 -28.06 18.39 6.07
CA SER A 254 -27.52 19.52 5.33
C SER A 254 -27.05 20.63 6.28
N TYR A 255 -26.22 21.53 5.75
CA TYR A 255 -25.94 22.81 6.40
C TYR A 255 -26.55 23.93 5.60
N LYS A 256 -27.31 24.78 6.29
CA LYS A 256 -27.87 26.01 5.75
C LYS A 256 -27.06 27.20 6.24
N PHE A 257 -26.62 28.01 5.30
CA PHE A 257 -25.93 29.26 5.51
C PHE A 257 -26.85 30.41 5.10
N THR A 258 -26.93 31.43 5.95
CA THR A 258 -27.48 32.73 5.57
C THR A 258 -26.38 33.52 4.89
N VAL A 259 -26.60 33.94 3.64
CA VAL A 259 -25.56 34.56 2.79
C VAL A 259 -26.05 35.86 2.17
N SER A 260 -25.15 36.61 1.55
CA SER A 260 -25.46 37.76 0.68
C SER A 260 -24.84 37.52 -0.69
N GLY A 261 -25.52 36.72 -1.52
CA GLY A 261 -25.12 36.43 -2.90
C GLY A 261 -24.08 35.33 -3.08
N ALA A 262 -24.05 34.30 -2.22
CA ALA A 262 -23.11 33.19 -2.39
C ALA A 262 -23.51 32.27 -3.56
N THR A 263 -22.60 32.10 -4.52
CA THR A 263 -22.78 31.23 -5.70
C THR A 263 -21.83 30.02 -5.72
N GLY A 264 -21.05 29.84 -4.66
CA GLY A 264 -20.07 28.78 -4.50
C GLY A 264 -19.54 28.71 -3.08
N PHE A 265 -18.69 27.72 -2.81
CA PHE A 265 -18.00 27.61 -1.52
C PHE A 265 -16.99 28.75 -1.31
N GLY A 266 -16.69 29.03 -0.05
CA GLY A 266 -15.69 30.02 0.37
C GLY A 266 -16.25 31.42 0.58
N VAL A 267 -17.54 31.63 0.31
CA VAL A 267 -18.21 32.93 0.52
C VAL A 267 -18.51 33.12 2.00
N ALA A 268 -18.11 34.26 2.56
CA ALA A 268 -18.29 34.59 3.97
C ALA A 268 -19.74 34.39 4.42
N ALA A 269 -19.90 33.67 5.52
CA ALA A 269 -21.20 33.31 6.08
C ALA A 269 -21.08 33.14 7.60
N PRO A 270 -22.15 33.42 8.37
CA PRO A 270 -22.20 33.06 9.78
C PRO A 270 -22.20 31.54 9.95
N ILE A 271 -22.13 31.10 11.21
CA ILE A 271 -22.21 29.67 11.56
C ILE A 271 -23.50 29.08 10.98
N PRO A 272 -23.43 27.99 10.19
CA PRO A 272 -24.62 27.40 9.58
C PRO A 272 -25.51 26.71 10.61
N SER A 273 -26.79 26.59 10.28
CA SER A 273 -27.71 25.69 10.99
C SER A 273 -27.73 24.31 10.32
N LYS A 274 -27.72 23.25 11.13
CA LYS A 274 -27.94 21.88 10.64
C LYS A 274 -29.43 21.70 10.32
N GLU A 275 -29.75 21.25 9.11
CA GLU A 275 -31.11 20.94 8.69
C GLU A 275 -31.20 19.54 8.09
N THR A 276 -32.42 19.07 7.83
CA THR A 276 -32.64 17.74 7.24
C THR A 276 -32.08 17.68 5.81
N TYR A 277 -31.83 16.47 5.33
CA TYR A 277 -31.51 16.24 3.92
C TYR A 277 -32.64 16.73 3.00
N CYS A 278 -33.90 16.47 3.37
CA CYS A 278 -35.07 16.90 2.60
C CYS A 278 -35.16 18.42 2.46
N SER A 279 -34.84 19.19 3.51
CA SER A 279 -34.85 20.66 3.44
C SER A 279 -33.97 21.17 2.29
N ALA A 280 -32.77 20.61 2.14
CA ALA A 280 -31.84 20.99 1.08
C ALA A 280 -32.30 20.51 -0.30
N LEU A 281 -32.87 19.31 -0.41
CA LEU A 281 -33.43 18.81 -1.67
C LEU A 281 -34.58 19.68 -2.17
N LEU A 282 -35.54 20.01 -1.28
CA LEU A 282 -36.68 20.85 -1.61
C LEU A 282 -36.20 22.26 -1.99
N PHE A 283 -35.27 22.83 -1.22
CA PHE A 283 -34.67 24.11 -1.55
C PHE A 283 -33.99 24.08 -2.93
N GLY A 284 -33.19 23.05 -3.20
CA GLY A 284 -32.51 22.88 -4.49
C GLY A 284 -33.46 22.70 -5.67
N SER A 285 -34.63 22.10 -5.47
CA SER A 285 -35.66 21.97 -6.52
C SER A 285 -36.30 23.29 -6.94
N GLN A 286 -36.20 24.31 -6.09
CA GLN A 286 -36.83 25.63 -6.29
C GLN A 286 -35.80 26.74 -6.57
N ASN A 287 -34.51 26.44 -6.48
CA ASN A 287 -33.42 27.43 -6.53
C ASN A 287 -32.27 26.92 -7.43
N THR A 288 -31.16 27.66 -7.46
CA THR A 288 -30.04 27.31 -8.34
C THR A 288 -29.22 26.17 -7.74
N ILE A 289 -28.95 25.13 -8.51
CA ILE A 289 -27.98 24.08 -8.17
C ILE A 289 -26.61 24.48 -8.69
N GLY A 290 -25.63 24.56 -7.79
CA GLY A 290 -24.24 24.78 -8.18
C GLY A 290 -23.62 23.54 -8.83
N ALA A 291 -22.64 23.76 -9.71
CA ALA A 291 -21.85 22.65 -10.24
C ALA A 291 -21.13 21.90 -9.09
N PRO A 292 -21.16 20.55 -9.07
CA PRO A 292 -20.44 19.80 -8.07
C PRO A 292 -18.93 20.12 -8.08
N GLN A 293 -18.34 20.25 -6.91
CA GLN A 293 -16.91 20.50 -6.71
C GLN A 293 -16.36 19.49 -5.71
N GLY A 294 -15.27 18.81 -6.05
CA GLY A 294 -14.64 17.83 -5.14
C GLY A 294 -15.57 16.72 -4.66
N GLY A 295 -16.60 16.34 -5.42
CA GLY A 295 -17.63 15.38 -5.01
C GLY A 295 -18.63 15.93 -3.97
N GLU A 296 -18.74 17.25 -3.84
CA GLU A 296 -19.76 17.93 -3.03
C GLU A 296 -20.62 18.82 -3.92
N ALA A 297 -21.86 19.04 -3.49
CA ALA A 297 -22.80 19.88 -4.20
C ALA A 297 -23.48 20.85 -3.24
N PHE A 298 -24.08 21.87 -3.83
CA PHE A 298 -24.75 22.92 -3.09
C PHE A 298 -25.91 23.49 -3.90
N ALA A 299 -26.85 24.09 -3.18
CA ALA A 299 -27.97 24.82 -3.75
C ALA A 299 -27.99 26.23 -3.15
N TYR A 300 -28.34 27.25 -3.92
CA TYR A 300 -28.31 28.62 -3.44
C TYR A 300 -29.34 29.54 -4.08
N ASN A 301 -29.62 30.63 -3.37
CA ASN A 301 -30.26 31.84 -3.86
C ASN A 301 -29.55 33.06 -3.21
N PRO A 302 -29.98 34.31 -3.46
CA PRO A 302 -29.27 35.48 -2.94
C PRO A 302 -29.11 35.53 -1.41
N THR A 303 -29.96 34.86 -0.64
CA THR A 303 -29.97 34.94 0.84
C THR A 303 -29.62 33.64 1.54
N THR A 304 -29.63 32.51 0.83
CA THR A 304 -29.53 31.17 1.43
C THR A 304 -28.66 30.27 0.57
N PHE A 305 -27.78 29.52 1.23
CA PHE A 305 -26.91 28.53 0.62
C PHE A 305 -27.00 27.23 1.42
N TYR A 306 -27.21 26.10 0.74
CA TYR A 306 -27.20 24.78 1.33
C TYR A 306 -26.02 23.97 0.82
N THR A 307 -25.30 23.32 1.73
CA THR A 307 -24.38 22.22 1.39
C THR A 307 -25.02 20.89 1.79
N TYR A 308 -24.97 19.90 0.89
CA TYR A 308 -25.54 18.57 1.12
C TYR A 308 -25.01 17.56 0.09
N ASN A 309 -25.24 16.27 0.34
CA ASN A 309 -25.00 15.19 -0.63
C ASN A 309 -26.07 15.19 -1.73
N SER A 310 -25.99 16.08 -2.72
CA SER A 310 -26.93 16.03 -3.85
C SER A 310 -26.90 14.67 -4.55
N PRO A 311 -27.97 14.29 -5.28
CA PRO A 311 -27.98 13.02 -6.00
C PRO A 311 -26.76 12.82 -6.92
N ALA A 312 -26.27 13.88 -7.58
CA ALA A 312 -25.08 13.81 -8.42
C ALA A 312 -23.79 13.59 -7.61
N ALA A 313 -23.58 14.37 -6.54
CA ALA A 313 -22.42 14.23 -5.66
C ALA A 313 -22.41 12.85 -4.96
N LEU A 314 -23.59 12.32 -4.65
CA LEU A 314 -23.73 10.98 -4.08
C LEU A 314 -23.31 9.89 -5.08
N VAL A 315 -23.65 10.02 -6.37
CA VAL A 315 -23.18 9.08 -7.39
C VAL A 315 -21.66 9.01 -7.42
N ASP A 316 -20.96 10.13 -7.39
CA ASP A 316 -19.49 10.15 -7.40
C ASP A 316 -18.90 9.39 -6.20
N LYS A 317 -19.46 9.60 -5.00
CA LYS A 317 -19.03 8.92 -3.77
C LYS A 317 -19.34 7.42 -3.80
N LEU A 318 -20.47 7.04 -4.36
CA LEU A 318 -20.85 5.63 -4.54
C LEU A 318 -19.95 4.92 -5.56
N GLN A 319 -19.63 5.58 -6.68
CA GLN A 319 -18.69 5.05 -7.66
C GLN A 319 -17.28 4.94 -7.08
N PHE A 320 -16.85 5.90 -6.26
CA PHE A 320 -15.59 5.77 -5.52
C PHE A 320 -15.59 4.54 -4.61
N ALA A 321 -16.66 4.31 -3.84
CA ALA A 321 -16.77 3.14 -2.98
C ALA A 321 -16.72 1.82 -3.76
N ILE A 322 -17.34 1.77 -4.95
CA ILE A 322 -17.28 0.61 -5.85
C ILE A 322 -15.87 0.43 -6.42
N ALA A 323 -15.30 1.49 -7.02
CA ALA A 323 -14.02 1.45 -7.71
C ALA A 323 -12.84 1.12 -6.78
N THR A 324 -12.95 1.46 -5.49
CA THR A 324 -11.93 1.15 -4.47
C THR A 324 -12.21 -0.11 -3.68
N ASN A 325 -13.28 -0.84 -4.05
CA ASN A 325 -13.71 -2.07 -3.41
C ASN A 325 -13.96 -1.91 -1.89
N LEU A 326 -14.49 -0.76 -1.45
CA LEU A 326 -14.81 -0.55 -0.03
C LEU A 326 -15.78 -1.61 0.51
N ALA A 327 -15.76 -1.86 1.81
CA ALA A 327 -16.75 -2.72 2.47
C ALA A 327 -18.18 -2.22 2.26
N GLY A 328 -18.37 -0.90 2.13
CA GLY A 328 -19.67 -0.29 1.84
C GLY A 328 -19.76 1.19 2.20
N VAL A 329 -21.00 1.65 2.37
CA VAL A 329 -21.33 3.03 2.74
C VAL A 329 -22.29 3.04 3.91
N ALA A 330 -22.04 3.92 4.88
CA ALA A 330 -22.95 4.20 5.96
C ALA A 330 -23.70 5.51 5.71
N VAL A 331 -24.89 5.65 6.31
CA VAL A 331 -25.69 6.86 6.23
C VAL A 331 -26.01 7.37 7.64
N PHE A 332 -25.73 8.65 7.90
CA PHE A 332 -25.82 9.26 9.23
C PHE A 332 -26.70 10.51 9.21
N SER A 333 -27.90 10.51 9.78
CA SER A 333 -28.61 9.37 10.38
C SER A 333 -30.06 9.34 9.93
N LEU A 334 -30.73 8.20 10.13
CA LEU A 334 -32.12 7.98 9.76
C LEU A 334 -33.06 8.97 10.44
N ASP A 335 -32.77 9.37 11.69
CA ASP A 335 -33.56 10.34 12.44
C ASP A 335 -33.49 11.77 11.87
N GLN A 336 -32.37 12.15 11.24
CA GLN A 336 -32.20 13.49 10.65
C GLN A 336 -32.70 13.61 9.21
N ALA A 337 -33.12 12.50 8.61
CA ALA A 337 -33.73 12.47 7.28
C ALA A 337 -35.21 12.88 7.28
N GLY A 338 -35.83 13.05 8.46
CA GLY A 338 -37.28 12.94 8.63
C GLY A 338 -37.59 11.47 8.90
N SER A 339 -38.21 11.16 10.03
CA SER A 339 -38.35 9.80 10.61
C SER A 339 -39.10 8.78 9.74
N ARG A 340 -39.48 9.18 8.52
CA ARG A 340 -40.43 8.49 7.67
C ARG A 340 -39.91 8.12 6.29
N ASN A 341 -38.83 8.72 5.75
CA ASN A 341 -38.10 8.14 4.61
C ASN A 341 -36.70 8.71 4.40
N ALA A 342 -35.86 7.89 3.77
CA ALA A 342 -34.47 8.20 3.51
C ALA A 342 -34.19 8.14 1.99
N GLU A 343 -34.48 9.22 1.26
CA GLU A 343 -34.24 9.35 -0.19
C GLU A 343 -32.79 9.03 -0.55
N MET A 344 -31.86 9.55 0.26
CA MET A 344 -30.44 9.24 0.14
C MET A 344 -30.16 7.74 0.34
N LEU A 345 -30.79 7.09 1.32
CA LEU A 345 -30.62 5.64 1.53
C LEU A 345 -31.18 4.82 0.36
N ARG A 346 -32.32 5.23 -0.21
CA ARG A 346 -32.87 4.58 -1.41
C ARG A 346 -31.89 4.69 -2.58
N GLN A 347 -31.24 5.85 -2.74
CA GLN A 347 -30.22 6.02 -3.78
C GLN A 347 -28.96 5.19 -3.50
N VAL A 348 -28.43 5.20 -2.28
CA VAL A 348 -27.33 4.31 -1.87
C VAL A 348 -27.67 2.85 -2.17
N THR A 349 -28.90 2.45 -1.86
CA THR A 349 -29.38 1.07 -2.06
C THR A 349 -29.53 0.74 -3.54
N SER A 350 -30.03 1.66 -4.37
CA SER A 350 -30.15 1.43 -5.82
C SER A 350 -28.82 1.13 -6.52
N VAL A 351 -27.71 1.58 -5.94
CA VAL A 351 -26.36 1.41 -6.49
C VAL A 351 -25.61 0.26 -5.83
N LEU A 352 -25.70 0.11 -4.50
CA LEU A 352 -24.87 -0.84 -3.74
C LEU A 352 -25.57 -2.16 -3.42
N ALA A 353 -26.88 -2.26 -3.60
CA ALA A 353 -27.63 -3.38 -3.10
C ALA A 353 -27.78 -4.52 -4.13
N PRO A 354 -27.57 -5.78 -3.73
CA PRO A 354 -27.80 -6.92 -4.61
C PRO A 354 -29.30 -7.08 -4.86
N THR A 355 -29.69 -7.58 -6.04
CA THR A 355 -31.10 -7.88 -6.31
C THR A 355 -31.64 -8.85 -5.25
N PRO A 356 -32.73 -8.52 -4.51
CA PRO A 356 -33.28 -9.40 -3.48
C PRO A 356 -33.70 -10.75 -4.07
N ALA A 357 -33.45 -11.85 -3.34
CA ALA A 357 -33.84 -13.19 -3.76
C ALA A 357 -35.37 -13.35 -3.99
N SER A 358 -36.19 -12.52 -3.36
CA SER A 358 -37.65 -12.48 -3.50
C SER A 358 -38.17 -11.34 -4.41
N GLY A 359 -37.30 -10.66 -5.16
CA GLY A 359 -37.69 -9.71 -6.21
C GLY A 359 -38.11 -8.30 -5.77
N ALA A 360 -38.27 -8.02 -4.48
CA ALA A 360 -38.52 -6.65 -3.99
C ALA A 360 -37.95 -6.43 -2.58
N TYR A 361 -37.39 -5.24 -2.35
CA TYR A 361 -37.12 -4.75 -1.00
C TYR A 361 -38.44 -4.51 -0.25
N PRO A 362 -38.46 -4.57 1.10
CA PRO A 362 -39.65 -4.28 1.89
C PRO A 362 -40.27 -2.93 1.53
N ALA A 363 -41.61 -2.83 1.63
CA ALA A 363 -42.30 -1.57 1.48
C ALA A 363 -41.83 -0.60 2.57
N ALA A 364 -41.20 0.49 2.15
CA ALA A 364 -40.99 1.67 2.98
C ALA A 364 -42.08 2.70 2.66
N GLU A 365 -42.35 3.63 3.59
CA GLU A 365 -43.26 4.76 3.39
C GLU A 365 -42.99 5.50 2.05
N ALA A 366 -43.88 6.38 1.59
CA ALA A 366 -43.62 7.20 0.41
C ALA A 366 -42.58 8.32 0.71
N PRO A 367 -41.62 8.58 -0.21
CA PRO A 367 -40.61 9.65 -0.05
C PRO A 367 -41.26 10.95 0.44
N GLU A 368 -40.77 11.51 1.55
CA GLU A 368 -41.40 12.67 2.19
C GLU A 368 -40.96 13.99 1.57
N CYS A 369 -39.80 14.03 0.92
CA CYS A 369 -39.35 15.29 0.31
C CYS A 369 -40.27 15.73 -0.84
N GLY A 370 -41.12 14.83 -1.39
CA GLY A 370 -42.01 15.10 -2.52
C GLY A 370 -41.29 15.35 -3.86
N ILE A 371 -39.95 15.21 -3.88
CA ILE A 371 -39.11 15.40 -5.06
C ILE A 371 -38.78 14.02 -5.67
N PRO A 372 -39.11 13.77 -6.95
CA PRO A 372 -38.66 12.57 -7.64
C PRO A 372 -37.13 12.56 -7.70
N VAL A 373 -36.50 11.59 -7.03
CA VAL A 373 -35.07 11.33 -7.20
C VAL A 373 -34.93 10.27 -8.29
N THR A 374 -34.29 10.63 -9.39
CA THR A 374 -33.96 9.67 -10.44
C THR A 374 -32.87 8.74 -9.90
N PHE A 375 -33.23 7.50 -9.59
CA PHE A 375 -32.26 6.50 -9.19
C PHE A 375 -31.41 6.09 -10.38
N PRO A 376 -30.09 5.94 -10.22
CA PRO A 376 -29.26 5.28 -11.21
C PRO A 376 -29.89 3.90 -11.51
N ALA A 377 -30.07 3.57 -12.79
CA ALA A 377 -30.49 2.23 -13.13
C ALA A 377 -29.45 1.23 -12.58
N PRO A 378 -29.87 0.11 -11.97
CA PRO A 378 -28.94 -0.97 -11.68
C PRO A 378 -28.15 -1.28 -12.95
N PRO A 379 -26.86 -1.64 -12.86
CA PRO A 379 -26.12 -2.08 -14.03
C PRO A 379 -26.84 -3.29 -14.62
N THR A 380 -27.63 -3.05 -15.67
CA THR A 380 -28.26 -4.10 -16.44
C THR A 380 -27.21 -4.61 -17.40
N THR A 381 -27.04 -5.93 -17.46
CA THR A 381 -26.10 -6.63 -18.35
C THR A 381 -26.56 -6.60 -19.81
N VAL A 382 -27.24 -5.54 -20.26
CA VAL A 382 -27.79 -5.45 -21.62
C VAL A 382 -27.25 -4.21 -22.32
N ALA A 383 -26.58 -4.45 -23.46
CA ALA A 383 -26.05 -3.42 -24.34
C ALA A 383 -27.16 -2.42 -24.77
N PRO A 384 -26.92 -1.10 -24.78
CA PRO A 384 -27.99 -0.14 -25.00
C PRO A 384 -28.33 -0.01 -26.49
N THR A 385 -29.59 -0.26 -26.84
CA THR A 385 -30.19 0.06 -28.14
C THR A 385 -30.92 1.40 -28.08
N THR A 386 -30.38 2.37 -28.84
CA THR A 386 -31.02 3.53 -29.52
C THR A 386 -31.49 4.79 -28.72
N PRO A 387 -31.43 5.98 -29.35
CA PRO A 387 -31.14 7.27 -28.68
C PRO A 387 -32.19 8.40 -28.94
N THR A 388 -31.93 9.62 -28.41
CA THR A 388 -31.86 10.95 -29.12
C THR A 388 -32.05 12.14 -28.14
N PRO A 389 -31.41 13.36 -28.28
CA PRO A 389 -30.32 13.83 -29.19
C PRO A 389 -29.07 14.54 -28.55
N ALA A 390 -27.91 14.31 -29.22
CA ALA A 390 -26.70 15.14 -29.51
C ALA A 390 -25.80 15.72 -28.38
N PRO A 391 -24.44 15.71 -28.52
CA PRO A 391 -23.62 15.93 -29.73
C PRO A 391 -22.98 14.66 -30.35
N THR A 392 -22.53 14.75 -31.60
CA THR A 392 -22.29 13.66 -32.57
C THR A 392 -21.15 12.69 -32.23
N VAL A 393 -21.48 11.41 -32.01
CA VAL A 393 -20.59 10.23 -32.04
C VAL A 393 -20.90 9.45 -33.32
N SER A 394 -19.89 8.99 -34.07
CA SER A 394 -20.08 8.13 -35.24
C SER A 394 -19.61 6.70 -34.97
N THR A 395 -20.45 5.73 -35.31
CA THR A 395 -20.19 4.29 -35.19
C THR A 395 -20.16 3.65 -36.59
N ALA A 396 -19.11 2.89 -36.90
CA ALA A 396 -18.99 2.13 -38.15
C ALA A 396 -18.79 0.64 -37.85
N ALA A 397 -19.55 -0.24 -38.50
CA ALA A 397 -19.44 -1.70 -38.36
C ALA A 397 -19.28 -2.35 -39.75
N GLY A 398 -18.15 -3.02 -39.97
CA GLY A 398 -17.84 -3.78 -41.19
C GLY A 398 -17.42 -2.94 -42.40
N GLY A 399 -16.12 -2.89 -42.69
CA GLY A 399 -15.52 -2.27 -43.90
C GLY A 399 -14.18 -1.58 -43.63
N ASN A 400 -13.47 -1.13 -44.69
CA ASN A 400 -12.28 -0.29 -44.50
C ASN A 400 -12.72 1.11 -44.05
N THR A 401 -12.21 1.59 -42.92
CA THR A 401 -12.61 2.88 -42.32
C THR A 401 -11.41 3.83 -42.25
N THR A 402 -11.59 5.07 -42.71
CA THR A 402 -10.60 6.14 -42.54
C THR A 402 -11.21 7.26 -41.69
N VAL A 403 -10.55 7.60 -40.59
CA VAL A 403 -11.01 8.60 -39.62
C VAL A 403 -9.95 9.70 -39.47
N ALA A 404 -10.38 10.96 -39.56
CA ALA A 404 -9.55 12.13 -39.30
C ALA A 404 -10.19 13.00 -38.19
N GLY A 405 -9.72 12.85 -36.95
CA GLY A 405 -10.25 13.55 -35.77
C GLY A 405 -11.64 13.10 -35.28
N GLY A 406 -11.98 13.48 -34.04
CA GLY A 406 -13.28 13.17 -33.39
C GLY A 406 -13.26 11.95 -32.45
N ASN A 407 -14.41 11.65 -31.83
CA ASN A 407 -14.64 10.43 -31.05
C ASN A 407 -15.32 9.38 -31.94
N THR A 408 -14.66 8.23 -32.14
CA THR A 408 -15.08 7.23 -33.13
C THR A 408 -15.03 5.82 -32.57
N THR A 409 -16.01 4.98 -32.90
CA THR A 409 -15.99 3.55 -32.58
C THR A 409 -16.14 2.73 -33.85
N VAL A 410 -15.16 1.85 -34.12
CA VAL A 410 -15.12 0.99 -35.31
C VAL A 410 -15.12 -0.48 -34.88
N ALA A 411 -15.98 -1.29 -35.47
CA ALA A 411 -16.02 -2.75 -35.27
C ALA A 411 -15.78 -3.50 -36.59
N GLY A 412 -14.62 -4.16 -36.71
CA GLY A 412 -14.19 -4.97 -37.85
C GLY A 412 -13.70 -4.20 -39.09
N GLY A 413 -12.70 -4.75 -39.80
CA GLY A 413 -12.12 -4.20 -41.04
C GLY A 413 -10.77 -3.49 -40.86
N ASN A 414 -10.12 -3.06 -41.95
CA ASN A 414 -8.87 -2.29 -41.85
C ASN A 414 -9.19 -0.82 -41.49
N THR A 415 -8.55 -0.30 -40.45
CA THR A 415 -8.83 1.06 -39.94
C THR A 415 -7.59 1.94 -40.01
N THR A 416 -7.73 3.14 -40.57
CA THR A 416 -6.69 4.18 -40.55
C THR A 416 -7.19 5.40 -39.78
N VAL A 417 -6.46 5.79 -38.73
CA VAL A 417 -6.81 6.90 -37.84
C VAL A 417 -5.71 7.97 -37.89
N ALA A 418 -6.10 9.22 -38.11
CA ALA A 418 -5.26 10.40 -37.96
C ALA A 418 -5.84 11.34 -36.89
N GLY A 419 -5.37 11.22 -35.65
CA GLY A 419 -5.85 12.00 -34.49
C GLY A 419 -7.27 11.66 -34.00
N GLY A 420 -7.64 12.17 -32.81
CA GLY A 420 -8.94 11.92 -32.16
C GLY A 420 -8.92 10.86 -31.06
N ASN A 421 -10.09 10.57 -30.46
CA ASN A 421 -10.27 9.44 -29.53
C ASN A 421 -10.96 8.28 -30.28
N THR A 422 -10.26 7.19 -30.54
CA THR A 422 -10.80 6.09 -31.34
C THR A 422 -10.79 4.77 -30.58
N THR A 423 -11.89 4.01 -30.68
CA THR A 423 -11.96 2.63 -30.21
C THR A 423 -12.17 1.71 -31.41
N VAL A 424 -11.26 0.76 -31.64
CA VAL A 424 -11.32 -0.23 -32.73
C VAL A 424 -11.42 -1.62 -32.14
N ALA A 425 -12.39 -2.42 -32.59
CA ALA A 425 -12.51 -3.84 -32.26
C ALA A 425 -12.29 -4.70 -33.51
N GLY A 426 -11.13 -5.37 -33.61
CA GLY A 426 -10.72 -6.26 -34.70
C GLY A 426 -10.19 -5.58 -35.97
N GLY A 427 -9.36 -6.30 -36.74
CA GLY A 427 -8.79 -5.88 -38.04
C GLY A 427 -7.37 -5.25 -37.97
N ASN A 428 -6.76 -4.91 -39.11
CA ASN A 428 -5.46 -4.21 -39.12
C ASN A 428 -5.67 -2.71 -38.88
N THR A 429 -4.98 -2.13 -37.90
CA THR A 429 -5.14 -0.72 -37.53
C THR A 429 -3.85 0.07 -37.73
N THR A 430 -3.93 1.22 -38.39
CA THR A 430 -2.83 2.18 -38.51
C THR A 430 -3.22 3.50 -37.86
N VAL A 431 -2.43 3.96 -36.88
CA VAL A 431 -2.68 5.16 -36.09
C VAL A 431 -1.55 6.16 -36.27
N ALA A 432 -1.88 7.40 -36.60
CA ALA A 432 -0.99 8.55 -36.56
C ALA A 432 -1.52 9.59 -35.55
N GLY A 433 -1.03 9.55 -34.31
CA GLY A 433 -1.45 10.45 -33.22
C GLY A 433 -2.87 10.19 -32.67
N GLY A 434 -3.23 10.88 -31.58
CA GLY A 434 -4.53 10.73 -30.88
C GLY A 434 -4.50 9.75 -29.70
N ASN A 435 -5.66 9.51 -29.07
CA ASN A 435 -5.85 8.46 -28.06
C ASN A 435 -6.59 7.29 -28.71
N THR A 436 -5.94 6.14 -28.86
CA THR A 436 -6.55 4.98 -29.53
C THR A 436 -6.59 3.76 -28.62
N THR A 437 -7.73 3.07 -28.60
CA THR A 437 -7.86 1.74 -27.98
C THR A 437 -8.18 0.73 -29.06
N VAL A 438 -7.34 -0.29 -29.24
CA VAL A 438 -7.53 -1.37 -30.20
C VAL A 438 -7.69 -2.69 -29.45
N ALA A 439 -8.71 -3.47 -29.78
CA ALA A 439 -8.90 -4.85 -29.30
C ALA A 439 -8.73 -5.83 -30.47
N GLY A 440 -7.58 -6.52 -30.52
CA GLY A 440 -7.21 -7.52 -31.53
C GLY A 440 -6.69 -6.97 -32.87
N GLY A 441 -5.91 -7.79 -33.60
CA GLY A 441 -5.37 -7.48 -34.94
C GLY A 441 -3.93 -6.93 -34.96
N ASN A 442 -3.37 -6.66 -36.16
CA ASN A 442 -2.05 -6.03 -36.27
C ASN A 442 -2.18 -4.51 -36.17
N THR A 443 -1.44 -3.89 -35.25
CA THR A 443 -1.50 -2.44 -35.01
C THR A 443 -0.17 -1.76 -35.31
N THR A 444 -0.19 -0.72 -36.12
CA THR A 444 0.96 0.15 -36.38
C THR A 444 0.67 1.56 -35.85
N VAL A 445 1.53 2.09 -34.98
CA VAL A 445 1.36 3.37 -34.30
C VAL A 445 2.55 4.28 -34.58
N ALA A 446 2.27 5.52 -35.01
CA ALA A 446 3.23 6.62 -35.07
C ALA A 446 2.75 7.76 -34.15
N GLY A 447 3.28 7.83 -32.93
CA GLY A 447 2.91 8.82 -31.90
C GLY A 447 1.49 8.67 -31.33
N GLY A 448 1.17 9.49 -30.31
CA GLY A 448 -0.11 9.43 -29.57
C GLY A 448 -0.10 8.51 -28.34
N ASN A 449 -1.26 8.33 -27.70
CA ASN A 449 -1.46 7.39 -26.60
C ASN A 449 -2.27 6.20 -27.11
N THR A 450 -1.67 5.01 -27.17
CA THR A 450 -2.33 3.82 -27.72
C THR A 450 -2.37 2.68 -26.72
N THR A 451 -3.54 2.07 -26.56
CA THR A 451 -3.74 0.81 -25.85
C THR A 451 -4.13 -0.27 -26.85
N VAL A 452 -3.35 -1.36 -26.94
CA VAL A 452 -3.61 -2.49 -27.85
C VAL A 452 -3.77 -3.77 -27.04
N ALA A 453 -4.98 -4.33 -26.97
CA ALA A 453 -5.24 -5.60 -26.33
C ALA A 453 -5.20 -6.74 -27.36
N GLY A 454 -4.11 -7.52 -27.35
CA GLY A 454 -3.88 -8.68 -28.23
C GLY A 454 -3.50 -8.33 -29.68
N GLY A 455 -2.64 -9.18 -30.29
CA GLY A 455 -2.14 -9.03 -31.67
C GLY A 455 -0.69 -8.53 -31.76
N ASN A 456 -0.15 -8.32 -32.97
CA ASN A 456 1.21 -7.77 -33.14
C ASN A 456 1.17 -6.24 -33.15
N THR A 457 2.02 -5.59 -32.36
CA THR A 457 2.09 -4.13 -32.25
C THR A 457 3.45 -3.62 -32.74
N THR A 458 3.45 -2.64 -33.63
CA THR A 458 4.64 -1.87 -34.01
C THR A 458 4.41 -0.41 -33.66
N ALA A 459 5.22 0.15 -32.76
CA ALA A 459 5.09 1.53 -32.30
C ALA A 459 6.38 2.34 -32.51
N ALA A 460 6.24 3.56 -33.01
CA ALA A 460 7.31 4.54 -33.12
C ALA A 460 6.90 5.82 -32.37
N GLY A 461 7.51 6.06 -31.20
CA GLY A 461 7.20 7.19 -30.32
C GLY A 461 5.81 7.14 -29.65
N GLY A 462 5.54 8.11 -28.77
CA GLY A 462 4.27 8.18 -28.01
C GLY A 462 4.24 7.33 -26.74
N VAL A 463 3.04 7.08 -26.21
CA VAL A 463 2.79 6.19 -25.07
C VAL A 463 2.05 4.95 -25.58
N THR A 464 2.62 3.76 -25.41
CA THR A 464 2.02 2.50 -25.86
C THR A 464 1.81 1.54 -24.69
N THR A 465 0.60 1.01 -24.58
CA THR A 465 0.25 -0.05 -23.62
C THR A 465 -0.25 -1.28 -24.38
N ALA A 466 0.49 -2.40 -24.32
CA ALA A 466 0.18 -3.61 -25.07
C ALA A 466 0.13 -4.85 -24.16
N PRO A 467 -1.04 -5.19 -23.59
CA PRO A 467 -1.25 -6.49 -22.95
C PRO A 467 -1.38 -7.61 -24.01
N GLY A 468 -0.34 -8.44 -24.12
CA GLY A 468 -0.24 -9.64 -24.96
C GLY A 468 0.20 -9.41 -26.41
N GLY A 469 0.81 -10.44 -27.02
CA GLY A 469 1.27 -10.45 -28.42
C GLY A 469 2.71 -9.96 -28.62
N ASN A 470 3.23 -9.97 -29.86
CA ASN A 470 4.59 -9.50 -30.13
C ASN A 470 4.61 -7.98 -30.30
N THR A 471 5.50 -7.30 -29.57
CA THR A 471 5.60 -5.84 -29.59
C THR A 471 6.99 -5.39 -30.04
N THR A 472 7.05 -4.51 -31.04
CA THR A 472 8.27 -3.85 -31.49
C THR A 472 8.14 -2.35 -31.30
N VAL A 473 9.08 -1.75 -30.57
CA VAL A 473 9.07 -0.31 -30.28
C VAL A 473 10.39 0.36 -30.66
N ALA A 474 10.28 1.52 -31.32
CA ALA A 474 11.37 2.47 -31.51
C ALA A 474 11.05 3.78 -30.77
N GLY A 475 11.65 3.98 -29.59
CA GLY A 475 11.46 5.16 -28.74
C GLY A 475 10.06 5.33 -28.12
N GLY A 476 9.92 6.30 -27.21
CA GLY A 476 8.66 6.56 -26.48
C GLY A 476 8.58 5.87 -25.11
N ASN A 477 7.40 5.92 -24.49
CA ASN A 477 7.10 5.23 -23.23
C ASN A 477 6.24 4.00 -23.50
N THR A 478 6.71 2.80 -23.13
CA THR A 478 6.02 1.55 -23.45
C THR A 478 5.76 0.72 -22.20
N THR A 479 4.56 0.18 -22.09
CA THR A 479 4.20 -0.86 -21.12
C THR A 479 3.68 -2.09 -21.86
N VAL A 480 4.37 -3.22 -21.73
CA VAL A 480 3.99 -4.50 -22.33
C VAL A 480 3.79 -5.54 -21.22
N ALA A 481 2.74 -6.36 -21.34
CA ALA A 481 2.51 -7.50 -20.45
C ALA A 481 2.32 -8.78 -21.28
N GLY A 482 3.33 -9.66 -21.26
CA GLY A 482 3.40 -10.92 -22.02
C GLY A 482 3.81 -10.78 -23.49
N GLY A 483 4.30 -11.88 -24.08
CA GLY A 483 4.76 -11.95 -25.49
C GLY A 483 6.23 -11.58 -25.71
N ASN A 484 6.71 -11.59 -26.96
CA ASN A 484 8.08 -11.17 -27.28
C ASN A 484 8.14 -9.66 -27.49
N THR A 485 9.06 -8.99 -26.79
CA THR A 485 9.22 -7.53 -26.83
C THR A 485 10.59 -7.16 -27.36
N THR A 486 10.64 -6.30 -28.39
CA THR A 486 11.89 -5.73 -28.92
C THR A 486 11.83 -4.21 -28.84
N VAL A 487 12.81 -3.61 -28.17
CA VAL A 487 12.88 -2.17 -27.90
C VAL A 487 14.21 -1.60 -28.40
N ALA A 488 14.14 -0.52 -29.18
CA ALA A 488 15.27 0.34 -29.49
C ALA A 488 15.05 1.72 -28.87
N GLY A 489 15.68 1.97 -27.71
CA GLY A 489 15.57 3.22 -26.95
C GLY A 489 14.19 3.53 -26.32
N GLY A 490 14.13 4.59 -25.52
CA GLY A 490 12.92 4.99 -24.78
C GLY A 490 12.85 4.44 -23.35
N ASN A 491 11.68 4.61 -22.70
CA ASN A 491 11.41 4.04 -21.39
C ASN A 491 10.45 2.87 -21.55
N THR A 492 10.87 1.66 -21.16
CA THR A 492 10.04 0.46 -21.31
C THR A 492 9.85 -0.28 -20.00
N THR A 493 8.61 -0.70 -19.76
CA THR A 493 8.24 -1.71 -18.78
C THR A 493 7.71 -2.92 -19.53
N ALA A 494 8.40 -4.06 -19.46
CA ALA A 494 8.01 -5.29 -20.16
C ALA A 494 7.89 -6.44 -19.14
N ALA A 495 6.67 -6.83 -18.77
CA ALA A 495 6.42 -7.88 -17.80
C ALA A 495 6.15 -9.23 -18.49
N GLY A 496 7.01 -10.23 -18.26
CA GLY A 496 6.91 -11.57 -18.84
C GLY A 496 7.30 -11.69 -20.32
N GLY A 497 7.62 -12.92 -20.76
CA GLY A 497 8.05 -13.22 -22.13
C GLY A 497 9.55 -12.96 -22.40
N ASN A 498 9.99 -13.01 -23.66
CA ASN A 498 11.38 -12.71 -24.02
C ASN A 498 11.51 -11.22 -24.37
N THR A 499 12.42 -10.51 -23.70
CA THR A 499 12.65 -9.08 -23.89
C THR A 499 14.05 -8.82 -24.45
N THR A 500 14.13 -8.11 -25.56
CA THR A 500 15.39 -7.64 -26.15
C THR A 500 15.43 -6.12 -26.20
N VAL A 501 16.45 -5.52 -25.58
CA VAL A 501 16.60 -4.06 -25.49
C VAL A 501 17.96 -3.61 -26.00
N ALA A 502 17.93 -2.62 -26.88
CA ALA A 502 19.10 -1.84 -27.28
C ALA A 502 18.97 -0.39 -26.77
N GLY A 503 19.61 -0.08 -25.64
CA GLY A 503 19.60 1.24 -25.00
C GLY A 503 18.26 1.67 -24.37
N GLY A 504 18.28 2.80 -23.65
CA GLY A 504 17.11 3.35 -22.94
C GLY A 504 17.04 2.96 -21.46
N VAL A 505 15.86 3.16 -20.85
CA VAL A 505 15.56 2.76 -19.47
C VAL A 505 14.56 1.61 -19.51
N THR A 506 14.93 0.45 -18.98
CA THR A 506 14.09 -0.76 -19.03
C THR A 506 13.81 -1.32 -17.64
N THR A 507 12.56 -1.69 -17.40
CA THR A 507 12.14 -2.51 -16.26
C THR A 507 11.49 -3.79 -16.77
N ALA A 508 12.09 -4.95 -16.49
CA ALA A 508 11.62 -6.25 -16.97
C ALA A 508 11.41 -7.24 -15.81
N PRO A 509 10.19 -7.33 -15.24
CA PRO A 509 9.86 -8.38 -14.29
C PRO A 509 9.49 -9.69 -15.02
N GLY A 510 10.30 -10.73 -14.84
CA GLY A 510 10.12 -12.09 -15.35
C GLY A 510 10.54 -12.30 -16.81
N GLY A 511 10.83 -13.56 -17.18
CA GLY A 511 11.20 -13.97 -18.53
C GLY A 511 12.70 -13.78 -18.87
N ASN A 512 13.11 -14.18 -20.08
CA ASN A 512 14.51 -14.03 -20.49
C ASN A 512 14.75 -12.61 -21.03
N THR A 513 15.78 -11.93 -20.50
CA THR A 513 16.10 -10.55 -20.87
C THR A 513 17.49 -10.45 -21.48
N THR A 514 17.59 -9.84 -22.65
CA THR A 514 18.88 -9.51 -23.30
C THR A 514 18.99 -8.01 -23.47
N VAL A 515 20.07 -7.43 -22.94
CA VAL A 515 20.31 -5.98 -22.93
C VAL A 515 21.66 -5.65 -23.56
N ALA A 516 21.66 -4.73 -24.51
CA ALA A 516 22.85 -4.07 -25.01
C ALA A 516 22.82 -2.57 -24.63
N GLY A 517 23.49 -2.23 -23.53
CA GLY A 517 23.56 -0.86 -22.98
C GLY A 517 22.26 -0.29 -22.40
N GLY A 518 22.36 0.86 -21.73
CA GLY A 518 21.24 1.53 -21.06
C GLY A 518 21.19 1.30 -19.54
N ASN A 519 20.08 1.71 -18.91
CA ASN A 519 19.80 1.48 -17.50
C ASN A 519 18.70 0.41 -17.40
N THR A 520 18.99 -0.75 -16.82
CA THR A 520 18.04 -1.87 -16.76
C THR A 520 17.82 -2.37 -15.34
N THR A 521 16.56 -2.62 -14.99
CA THR A 521 16.15 -3.34 -13.79
C THR A 521 15.42 -4.62 -14.18
N VAL A 522 15.93 -5.79 -13.79
CA VAL A 522 15.33 -7.10 -14.06
C VAL A 522 15.00 -7.80 -12.75
N ALA A 523 13.85 -8.47 -12.69
CA ALA A 523 13.48 -9.31 -11.55
C ALA A 523 13.06 -10.71 -12.05
N GLY A 524 13.88 -11.73 -11.79
CA GLY A 524 13.69 -13.11 -12.22
C GLY A 524 14.06 -13.40 -13.69
N GLY A 525 14.21 -14.68 -14.04
CA GLY A 525 14.57 -15.17 -15.37
C GLY A 525 16.07 -15.08 -15.72
N ASN A 526 16.47 -15.60 -16.88
CA ASN A 526 17.87 -15.52 -17.32
C ASN A 526 18.16 -14.15 -17.93
N THR A 527 19.20 -13.50 -17.43
CA THR A 527 19.60 -12.15 -17.87
C THR A 527 20.97 -12.16 -18.54
N THR A 528 21.06 -11.60 -19.73
CA THR A 528 22.34 -11.37 -20.42
C THR A 528 22.53 -9.88 -20.69
N VAL A 529 23.63 -9.32 -20.20
CA VAL A 529 23.94 -7.89 -20.29
C VAL A 529 25.30 -7.67 -20.95
N ALA A 530 25.31 -6.83 -21.98
CA ALA A 530 26.53 -6.28 -22.56
C ALA A 530 26.58 -4.75 -22.30
N GLY A 531 27.28 -4.35 -21.23
CA GLY A 531 27.43 -2.95 -20.81
C GLY A 531 26.17 -2.26 -20.26
N GLY A 532 26.34 -1.05 -19.72
CA GLY A 532 25.29 -0.26 -19.08
C GLY A 532 25.26 -0.37 -17.54
N ASN A 533 24.21 0.18 -16.92
CA ASN A 533 23.96 0.01 -15.48
C ASN A 533 22.80 -0.97 -15.31
N THR A 534 23.03 -2.10 -14.63
CA THR A 534 22.01 -3.14 -14.46
C THR A 534 21.80 -3.51 -13.00
N THR A 535 20.54 -3.64 -12.61
CA THR A 535 20.13 -4.23 -11.33
C THR A 535 19.33 -5.48 -11.61
N VAL A 536 19.75 -6.63 -11.09
CA VAL A 536 19.07 -7.93 -11.24
C VAL A 536 18.71 -8.49 -9.87
N ALA A 537 17.47 -8.96 -9.70
CA ALA A 537 17.02 -9.68 -8.53
C ALA A 537 16.49 -11.07 -8.94
N GLY A 538 17.23 -12.13 -8.62
CA GLY A 538 16.93 -13.53 -8.93
C GLY A 538 17.27 -13.96 -10.37
N GLY A 539 17.40 -15.28 -10.58
CA GLY A 539 17.74 -15.89 -11.88
C GLY A 539 19.23 -15.90 -12.22
N ASN A 540 19.62 -16.61 -13.29
CA ASN A 540 21.02 -16.68 -13.71
C ASN A 540 21.41 -15.43 -14.51
N THR A 541 22.52 -14.80 -14.12
CA THR A 541 22.97 -13.53 -14.69
C THR A 541 24.33 -13.67 -15.36
N THR A 542 24.43 -13.27 -16.63
CA THR A 542 25.71 -13.17 -17.36
C THR A 542 25.97 -11.71 -17.76
N VAL A 543 27.11 -11.17 -17.34
CA VAL A 543 27.50 -9.77 -17.57
C VAL A 543 28.85 -9.69 -18.28
N ALA A 544 28.91 -8.92 -19.35
CA ALA A 544 30.14 -8.47 -19.98
C ALA A 544 30.25 -6.94 -19.88
N GLY A 545 31.01 -6.44 -18.90
CA GLY A 545 31.24 -5.02 -18.63
C GLY A 545 30.04 -4.23 -18.07
N GLY A 546 30.28 -2.99 -17.66
CA GLY A 546 29.27 -2.11 -17.04
C GLY A 546 29.27 -2.13 -15.51
N ASN A 547 28.25 -1.50 -14.90
CA ASN A 547 28.01 -1.56 -13.46
C ASN A 547 26.82 -2.49 -13.19
N THR A 548 27.02 -3.55 -12.41
CA THR A 548 25.94 -4.51 -12.10
C THR A 548 25.73 -4.66 -10.61
N THR A 549 24.48 -4.66 -10.18
CA THR A 549 24.06 -5.16 -8.86
C THR A 549 23.17 -6.37 -9.06
N ALA A 550 23.59 -7.55 -8.61
CA ALA A 550 22.82 -8.78 -8.68
C ALA A 550 22.50 -9.30 -7.28
N ALA A 551 21.29 -9.83 -7.06
CA ALA A 551 20.91 -10.45 -5.79
C ALA A 551 20.21 -11.80 -6.05
N GLY A 552 20.80 -12.89 -5.58
CA GLY A 552 20.33 -14.27 -5.80
C GLY A 552 20.66 -14.85 -7.19
N GLY A 553 20.64 -16.19 -7.29
CA GLY A 553 20.97 -16.94 -8.52
C GLY A 553 22.49 -17.04 -8.81
N ASP A 554 22.88 -17.82 -9.82
CA ASP A 554 24.29 -17.93 -10.22
C ASP A 554 24.67 -16.74 -11.12
N THR A 555 25.80 -16.09 -10.82
CA THR A 555 26.27 -14.90 -11.55
C THR A 555 27.63 -15.15 -12.19
N THR A 556 27.74 -14.89 -13.51
CA THR A 556 29.00 -14.91 -14.26
C THR A 556 29.34 -13.50 -14.75
N VAL A 557 30.53 -13.00 -14.41
CA VAL A 557 30.98 -11.65 -14.74
C VAL A 557 32.31 -11.67 -15.48
N ALA A 558 32.37 -10.96 -16.60
CA ALA A 558 33.62 -10.63 -17.30
C ALA A 558 33.79 -9.10 -17.35
N GLY A 559 34.62 -8.56 -16.44
CA GLY A 559 34.92 -7.12 -16.32
C GLY A 559 33.78 -6.24 -15.78
N GLY A 560 34.10 -4.98 -15.45
CA GLY A 560 33.16 -4.00 -14.87
C GLY A 560 33.18 -3.93 -13.34
N ASN A 561 32.23 -3.19 -12.75
CA ASN A 561 32.03 -3.10 -11.30
C ASN A 561 30.78 -3.88 -10.92
N THR A 562 30.91 -4.91 -10.10
CA THR A 562 29.80 -5.82 -9.76
C THR A 562 29.63 -5.98 -8.25
N THR A 563 28.39 -5.86 -7.79
CA THR A 563 27.99 -6.25 -6.43
C THR A 563 27.02 -7.42 -6.52
N VAL A 564 27.32 -8.55 -5.88
CA VAL A 564 26.48 -9.76 -5.92
C VAL A 564 26.11 -10.19 -4.50
N ALA A 565 24.84 -10.24 -4.15
CA ALA A 565 24.38 -10.70 -2.83
C ALA A 565 23.73 -12.10 -2.94
N GLY A 566 24.35 -13.12 -2.34
CA GLY A 566 23.90 -14.53 -2.40
C GLY A 566 24.16 -15.25 -3.74
N GLY A 567 24.04 -16.58 -3.75
CA GLY A 567 24.31 -17.44 -4.93
C GLY A 567 25.80 -17.76 -5.18
N ASN A 568 26.11 -18.51 -6.25
CA ASN A 568 27.51 -18.73 -6.67
C ASN A 568 27.93 -17.63 -7.64
N THR A 569 29.11 -17.05 -7.44
CA THR A 569 29.67 -16.00 -8.31
C THR A 569 30.96 -16.48 -8.98
N THR A 570 31.02 -16.41 -10.31
CA THR A 570 32.26 -16.57 -11.07
C THR A 570 32.64 -15.21 -11.69
N ALA A 571 33.77 -14.64 -11.27
CA ALA A 571 34.22 -13.33 -11.72
C ALA A 571 35.60 -13.40 -12.39
N ALA A 572 35.73 -12.82 -13.58
CA ALA A 572 36.98 -12.64 -14.29
C ALA A 572 37.20 -11.15 -14.63
N GLY A 573 38.18 -10.51 -13.98
CA GLY A 573 38.46 -9.08 -14.16
C GLY A 573 37.49 -8.12 -13.46
N GLY A 574 37.91 -6.87 -13.23
CA GLY A 574 37.06 -5.82 -12.64
C GLY A 574 37.07 -5.75 -11.10
N VAL A 575 36.05 -5.10 -10.52
CA VAL A 575 35.85 -4.98 -9.06
C VAL A 575 34.60 -5.74 -8.65
N THR A 576 34.72 -6.70 -7.73
CA THR A 576 33.61 -7.54 -7.26
C THR A 576 33.40 -7.43 -5.76
N THR A 577 32.16 -7.24 -5.31
CA THR A 577 31.77 -7.29 -3.90
C THR A 577 30.70 -8.37 -3.72
N ALA A 578 30.97 -9.40 -2.91
CA ALA A 578 30.10 -10.57 -2.79
C ALA A 578 29.78 -10.93 -1.31
N PRO A 579 28.73 -10.36 -0.69
CA PRO A 579 28.28 -10.77 0.64
C PRO A 579 27.47 -12.08 0.58
N GLY A 580 27.85 -13.07 1.40
CA GLY A 580 27.01 -14.25 1.70
C GLY A 580 26.86 -15.33 0.60
N GLY A 581 27.71 -15.36 -0.43
CA GLY A 581 27.73 -16.39 -1.49
C GLY A 581 29.06 -17.14 -1.60
N ASN A 582 29.14 -18.13 -2.49
CA ASN A 582 30.41 -18.78 -2.85
C ASN A 582 31.02 -18.06 -4.07
N THR A 583 32.23 -17.49 -3.94
CA THR A 583 32.88 -16.77 -5.04
C THR A 583 34.11 -17.52 -5.55
N THR A 584 34.22 -17.61 -6.88
CA THR A 584 35.45 -17.94 -7.59
C THR A 584 35.86 -16.71 -8.40
N ALA A 585 37.02 -16.12 -8.09
CA ALA A 585 37.49 -14.90 -8.73
C ALA A 585 38.90 -15.07 -9.32
N ALA A 586 39.09 -14.59 -10.55
CA ALA A 586 40.38 -14.53 -11.22
C ALA A 586 40.65 -13.11 -11.77
N GLY A 587 41.72 -12.46 -11.29
CA GLY A 587 42.27 -11.25 -11.92
C GLY A 587 41.52 -9.92 -11.69
N GLY A 588 41.03 -9.65 -10.46
CA GLY A 588 40.36 -8.38 -10.09
C GLY A 588 40.36 -8.12 -8.58
N ASN A 589 39.82 -6.99 -8.10
CA ASN A 589 39.72 -6.71 -6.66
C ASN A 589 38.43 -7.30 -6.08
N THR A 590 38.50 -8.02 -4.95
CA THR A 590 37.37 -8.76 -4.37
C THR A 590 37.15 -8.44 -2.88
N THR A 591 35.89 -8.28 -2.44
CA THR A 591 35.52 -8.08 -1.03
C THR A 591 34.37 -9.01 -0.62
N GLU A 592 34.54 -9.73 0.49
CA GLU A 592 33.55 -10.68 1.03
C GLU A 592 33.25 -10.45 2.52
N THR A 593 32.02 -10.76 2.97
CA THR A 593 31.61 -10.66 4.38
C THR A 593 30.62 -11.78 4.73
N ARG A 594 30.88 -12.55 5.80
CA ARG A 594 29.98 -13.57 6.36
C ARG A 594 29.44 -13.15 7.75
N LEU A 595 28.15 -13.36 8.00
CA LEU A 595 27.58 -13.39 9.36
C LEU A 595 27.88 -14.76 9.99
N LEU A 596 28.55 -14.79 11.15
CA LEU A 596 28.56 -15.98 12.01
C LEU A 596 27.25 -16.00 12.81
N LEU A 597 26.47 -17.08 12.66
CA LEU A 597 25.35 -17.37 13.53
C LEU A 597 25.92 -17.96 14.84
N GLU A 598 26.02 -17.16 15.90
CA GLU A 598 26.36 -17.70 17.22
C GLU A 598 25.23 -18.61 17.70
N ALA A 599 25.59 -19.85 18.03
CA ALA A 599 24.67 -20.93 18.33
C ALA A 599 23.81 -20.64 19.57
N ILE A 600 22.50 -20.57 19.37
CA ILE A 600 21.51 -20.85 20.42
C ILE A 600 21.59 -22.37 20.69
N PRO A 601 21.69 -22.85 21.95
CA PRO A 601 21.80 -24.28 22.20
C PRO A 601 20.51 -25.00 21.75
N PRO A 602 20.62 -26.15 21.07
CA PRO A 602 19.45 -26.82 20.50
C PRO A 602 18.72 -27.65 21.54
N LEU A 603 17.39 -27.48 21.61
CA LEU A 603 16.48 -28.58 21.91
C LEU A 603 16.08 -29.19 20.55
N LEU A 604 16.29 -30.51 20.43
CA LEU A 604 16.10 -31.42 19.29
C LEU A 604 17.26 -31.55 18.28
N GLU A 605 17.90 -32.73 18.34
CA GLU A 605 18.82 -33.27 17.33
C GLU A 605 18.11 -33.50 15.99
N VAL A 606 18.58 -32.83 14.94
CA VAL A 606 18.84 -33.44 13.62
C VAL A 606 20.08 -32.76 13.04
N THR A 607 21.19 -33.48 12.91
CA THR A 607 22.40 -33.02 12.22
C THR A 607 22.34 -33.37 10.72
N PRO A 608 22.48 -32.40 9.81
CA PRO A 608 23.05 -32.67 8.49
C PRO A 608 24.54 -32.27 8.47
N PRO A 609 25.37 -32.87 7.59
CA PRO A 609 26.79 -32.56 7.51
C PRO A 609 26.96 -31.14 6.96
N LEU A 610 27.65 -30.27 7.71
CA LEU A 610 28.15 -29.00 7.19
C LEU A 610 29.28 -29.29 6.20
N LEU A 611 29.00 -29.19 4.91
CA LEU A 611 30.01 -29.16 3.86
C LEU A 611 30.70 -27.79 3.91
N GLU A 612 31.84 -27.69 4.60
CA GLU A 612 32.64 -26.47 4.62
C GLU A 612 33.38 -26.33 3.28
N VAL A 613 32.92 -25.43 2.41
CA VAL A 613 33.60 -25.11 1.14
C VAL A 613 34.47 -23.87 1.36
N ILE A 614 35.78 -24.02 1.12
CA ILE A 614 36.80 -22.99 1.33
C ILE A 614 36.89 -22.11 0.06
N PRO A 615 36.77 -20.76 0.15
CA PRO A 615 36.89 -19.87 -1.00
C PRO A 615 38.30 -19.95 -1.60
N LEU A 616 38.39 -19.88 -2.93
CA LEU A 616 39.64 -19.85 -3.70
C LEU A 616 39.70 -18.58 -4.56
N VAL A 617 40.55 -17.64 -4.17
CA VAL A 617 40.78 -16.37 -4.88
C VAL A 617 42.20 -16.35 -5.46
N ALA A 618 42.32 -16.04 -6.76
CA ALA A 618 43.61 -15.95 -7.46
C ALA A 618 43.83 -14.55 -8.10
N GLY A 619 44.78 -13.79 -7.54
CA GLY A 619 45.21 -12.46 -8.01
C GLY A 619 44.30 -11.29 -7.58
N GLY A 620 44.89 -10.10 -7.40
CA GLY A 620 44.21 -8.87 -6.93
C GLY A 620 44.15 -8.72 -5.41
N ASN A 621 43.71 -7.55 -4.90
CA ASN A 621 43.60 -7.32 -3.45
C ASN A 621 42.30 -7.92 -2.90
N THR A 622 42.39 -8.55 -1.71
CA THR A 622 41.30 -9.35 -1.12
C THR A 622 41.02 -8.95 0.34
N THR A 623 39.75 -8.81 0.72
CA THR A 623 39.33 -8.60 2.11
C THR A 623 38.18 -9.53 2.49
N VAL A 624 38.32 -10.28 3.60
CA VAL A 624 37.38 -11.31 4.07
C VAL A 624 37.09 -11.15 5.56
N ALA A 625 35.83 -11.35 5.97
CA ALA A 625 35.43 -11.43 7.39
C ALA A 625 34.59 -12.71 7.64
N GLY A 626 35.10 -13.61 8.51
CA GLY A 626 34.53 -14.87 8.96
C GLY A 626 34.92 -16.11 8.15
N GLY A 627 35.05 -17.29 8.79
CA GLY A 627 35.25 -18.60 8.13
C GLY A 627 36.70 -18.97 7.74
N ASN A 628 36.92 -20.20 7.29
CA ASN A 628 38.22 -20.67 6.78
C ASN A 628 38.47 -20.15 5.34
N THR A 629 39.68 -19.68 5.02
CA THR A 629 39.97 -18.92 3.78
C THR A 629 41.26 -19.40 3.09
N THR A 630 41.28 -19.53 1.75
CA THR A 630 42.51 -19.74 0.95
C THR A 630 42.68 -18.68 -0.15
N VAL A 631 43.83 -17.97 -0.17
CA VAL A 631 44.11 -16.89 -1.14
C VAL A 631 45.49 -17.08 -1.81
N ALA A 632 45.58 -16.84 -3.11
CA ALA A 632 46.84 -16.81 -3.85
C ALA A 632 47.01 -15.49 -4.63
N GLY A 633 48.06 -14.73 -4.32
CA GLY A 633 48.42 -13.45 -4.96
C GLY A 633 47.73 -12.20 -4.36
N GLY A 634 48.36 -11.03 -4.53
CA GLY A 634 47.85 -9.73 -4.06
C GLY A 634 47.90 -9.50 -2.54
N ASN A 635 47.46 -8.32 -2.06
CA ASN A 635 47.39 -8.00 -0.64
C ASN A 635 46.09 -8.54 -0.02
N THR A 636 46.19 -9.15 1.16
CA THR A 636 45.09 -9.88 1.81
C THR A 636 44.79 -9.33 3.20
N THR A 637 43.51 -9.15 3.55
CA THR A 637 43.07 -8.84 4.92
C THR A 637 41.96 -9.80 5.34
N VAL A 638 42.13 -10.54 6.44
CA VAL A 638 41.17 -11.55 6.94
C VAL A 638 40.86 -11.35 8.42
N ALA A 639 39.58 -11.48 8.81
CA ALA A 639 39.16 -11.50 10.21
C ALA A 639 38.28 -12.73 10.51
N GLY A 640 38.80 -13.71 11.25
CA GLY A 640 38.13 -14.95 11.68
C GLY A 640 38.67 -16.23 10.98
N GLY A 641 38.46 -17.39 11.61
CA GLY A 641 38.75 -18.73 11.05
C GLY A 641 40.23 -19.07 10.78
N ASN A 642 40.47 -20.17 10.06
CA ASN A 642 41.80 -20.61 9.60
C ASN A 642 42.12 -20.00 8.22
N THR A 643 43.29 -19.36 8.07
CA THR A 643 43.69 -18.67 6.83
C THR A 643 44.91 -19.32 6.20
N THR A 644 44.87 -19.60 4.89
CA THR A 644 46.04 -19.95 4.08
C THR A 644 46.23 -18.90 2.99
N ALA A 645 47.35 -18.19 2.97
CA ALA A 645 47.65 -17.16 1.98
C ALA A 645 49.03 -17.38 1.34
N ALA A 646 49.15 -17.16 0.04
CA ALA A 646 50.45 -17.17 -0.65
C ALA A 646 50.58 -15.93 -1.54
N GLY A 647 51.53 -15.02 -1.29
CA GLY A 647 51.72 -13.82 -2.13
C GLY A 647 52.05 -12.51 -1.41
N GLY A 648 51.21 -11.48 -1.59
CA GLY A 648 51.46 -10.10 -1.14
C GLY A 648 51.28 -9.90 0.38
N ALA A 649 51.18 -8.64 0.83
CA ALA A 649 51.09 -8.35 2.26
C ALA A 649 49.78 -8.89 2.86
N THR A 650 49.85 -9.58 4.01
CA THR A 650 48.72 -10.25 4.65
C THR A 650 48.48 -9.69 6.06
N THR A 651 47.25 -9.27 6.35
CA THR A 651 46.81 -8.91 7.70
C THR A 651 45.71 -9.87 8.14
N ALA A 652 45.89 -10.62 9.21
CA ALA A 652 44.92 -11.63 9.66
C ALA A 652 44.60 -11.51 11.15
N SER A 653 43.37 -11.82 11.58
CA SER A 653 43.06 -12.07 12.99
C SER A 653 42.19 -13.33 13.11
N GLY A 654 42.70 -14.45 13.62
CA GLY A 654 42.00 -15.74 13.50
C GLY A 654 42.63 -16.88 14.32
N THR A 655 42.15 -18.11 14.13
CA THR A 655 42.53 -19.28 14.95
C THR A 655 43.84 -19.94 14.51
N ASN A 656 44.08 -20.12 13.20
CA ASN A 656 45.35 -20.57 12.65
C ASN A 656 45.65 -19.84 11.33
N THR A 657 46.88 -19.39 11.11
CA THR A 657 47.27 -18.65 9.90
C THR A 657 48.53 -19.27 9.27
N THR A 658 48.48 -19.62 7.99
CA THR A 658 49.62 -20.08 7.20
C THR A 658 49.87 -19.13 6.04
N VAL A 659 51.06 -18.51 5.98
CA VAL A 659 51.43 -17.55 4.93
C VAL A 659 52.73 -17.94 4.24
N ALA A 660 52.76 -17.85 2.91
CA ALA A 660 53.97 -17.98 2.09
C ALA A 660 54.22 -16.69 1.28
N GLY A 661 55.25 -15.93 1.66
CA GLY A 661 55.62 -14.65 1.04
C GLY A 661 54.83 -13.42 1.53
N GLY A 662 55.43 -12.23 1.40
CA GLY A 662 54.83 -10.93 1.77
C GLY A 662 54.96 -10.55 3.25
N ASN A 663 54.76 -9.26 3.59
CA ASN A 663 54.75 -8.81 4.99
C ASN A 663 53.45 -9.26 5.67
N THR A 664 53.56 -9.88 6.84
CA THR A 664 52.45 -10.51 7.55
C THR A 664 52.21 -9.84 8.91
N THR A 665 50.97 -9.48 9.22
CA THR A 665 50.55 -9.01 10.55
C THR A 665 49.41 -9.90 11.06
N VAL A 666 49.58 -10.59 12.19
CA VAL A 666 48.58 -11.50 12.76
C VAL A 666 48.22 -11.15 14.20
N ALA A 667 46.94 -11.24 14.55
CA ALA A 667 46.45 -11.18 15.93
C ALA A 667 45.64 -12.44 16.29
N GLY A 668 46.14 -13.24 17.25
CA GLY A 668 45.54 -14.51 17.70
C GLY A 668 46.02 -15.76 16.92
N GLY A 669 45.89 -16.94 17.54
CA GLY A 669 46.05 -18.25 16.89
C GLY A 669 47.50 -18.72 16.63
N ASN A 670 47.68 -19.98 16.18
CA ASN A 670 49.01 -20.45 15.75
C ASN A 670 49.33 -19.95 14.34
N THR A 671 50.54 -19.43 14.14
CA THR A 671 50.96 -18.83 12.88
C THR A 671 52.18 -19.56 12.30
N THR A 672 52.12 -19.93 11.03
CA THR A 672 53.26 -20.48 10.27
C THR A 672 53.55 -19.57 9.08
N VAL A 673 54.76 -19.02 8.99
CA VAL A 673 55.18 -18.11 7.91
C VAL A 673 56.43 -18.63 7.22
N ALA A 674 56.41 -18.63 5.88
CA ALA A 674 57.57 -18.85 5.03
C ALA A 674 57.90 -17.57 4.24
N GLY A 675 58.90 -16.81 4.70
CA GLY A 675 59.39 -15.55 4.09
C GLY A 675 58.55 -14.29 4.37
N GLY A 676 59.21 -13.13 4.41
CA GLY A 676 58.61 -11.80 4.65
C GLY A 676 58.68 -11.32 6.12
N ASN A 677 58.44 -10.03 6.39
CA ASN A 677 58.44 -9.54 7.78
C ASN A 677 57.15 -9.92 8.51
N THR A 678 57.25 -10.47 9.73
CA THR A 678 56.08 -10.95 10.50
C THR A 678 55.92 -10.18 11.81
N THR A 679 54.72 -9.66 12.07
CA THR A 679 54.33 -9.13 13.39
C THR A 679 53.18 -9.98 13.93
N ALA A 680 53.36 -10.64 15.07
CA ALA A 680 52.36 -11.55 15.65
C ALA A 680 52.05 -11.17 17.10
N ALA A 681 50.76 -11.09 17.43
CA ALA A 681 50.27 -10.89 18.80
C ALA A 681 49.43 -12.10 19.24
N GLY A 682 50.00 -12.96 20.10
CA GLY A 682 49.36 -14.17 20.65
C GLY A 682 49.58 -15.45 19.82
N GLY A 683 49.58 -16.61 20.49
CA GLY A 683 49.77 -17.96 19.90
C GLY A 683 51.20 -18.36 19.52
N ALA A 684 51.43 -19.62 19.13
CA ALA A 684 52.75 -20.11 18.75
C ALA A 684 53.09 -19.70 17.30
N THR A 685 54.26 -19.07 17.09
CA THR A 685 54.72 -18.64 15.76
C THR A 685 55.89 -19.50 15.29
N THR A 686 55.78 -20.10 14.11
CA THR A 686 56.87 -20.81 13.42
C THR A 686 57.26 -20.03 12.16
N ALA A 687 58.48 -19.50 12.11
CA ALA A 687 59.01 -18.77 10.96
C ALA A 687 60.14 -19.58 10.30
N ALA A 688 60.01 -19.88 9.01
CA ALA A 688 61.06 -20.51 8.21
C ALA A 688 61.70 -19.47 7.27
N GLY A 689 62.97 -19.14 7.53
CA GLY A 689 63.82 -18.28 6.69
C GLY A 689 63.68 -16.77 6.91
N GLY A 690 64.81 -16.09 7.15
CA GLY A 690 65.06 -14.65 6.93
C GLY A 690 64.15 -13.57 7.56
N SER A 691 63.18 -13.94 8.40
CA SER A 691 62.06 -13.06 8.79
C SER A 691 62.30 -12.39 10.14
N ASN A 692 62.23 -11.04 10.21
CA ASN A 692 62.25 -10.31 11.48
C ASN A 692 60.89 -10.51 12.17
N SER A 693 60.86 -11.23 13.29
CA SER A 693 59.63 -11.56 14.03
C SER A 693 59.61 -10.85 15.39
N THR A 694 58.63 -9.98 15.62
CA THR A 694 58.38 -9.36 16.94
C THR A 694 57.16 -10.01 17.60
N ALA A 695 57.38 -10.66 18.75
CA ALA A 695 56.34 -11.23 19.62
C ALA A 695 56.24 -10.40 20.92
N THR A 696 55.03 -10.13 21.42
CA THR A 696 54.79 -9.21 22.55
C THR A 696 54.55 -9.87 23.93
N THR A 697 54.79 -11.17 24.12
CA THR A 697 54.73 -11.85 25.44
C THR A 697 55.73 -13.03 25.58
N ALA A 698 56.21 -13.32 26.80
CA ALA A 698 57.33 -14.23 27.18
C ALA A 698 57.01 -15.76 27.07
N PRO A 699 58.01 -16.68 27.02
CA PRO A 699 58.13 -17.68 25.96
C PRO A 699 57.65 -19.10 26.30
N SER A 700 57.31 -19.88 25.25
CA SER A 700 57.65 -21.31 25.21
C SER A 700 58.30 -21.64 23.86
N ASN A 701 59.56 -22.09 23.96
CA ASN A 701 60.46 -22.60 22.92
C ASN A 701 60.82 -21.67 21.74
N THR A 702 61.99 -21.02 21.85
CA THR A 702 62.68 -20.34 20.75
C THR A 702 64.10 -20.90 20.58
N SER A 703 64.42 -21.43 19.40
CA SER A 703 65.80 -21.61 18.91
C SER A 703 66.16 -20.44 17.98
N SER A 704 67.27 -19.75 18.24
CA SER A 704 67.63 -18.48 17.59
C SER A 704 68.86 -18.58 16.66
N SER A 705 68.94 -17.66 15.69
CA SER A 705 70.21 -17.13 15.16
C SER A 705 70.06 -15.64 14.79
N THR A 706 71.16 -14.89 14.87
CA THR A 706 71.31 -13.51 15.39
C THR A 706 71.37 -12.31 14.41
N ALA A 707 70.80 -11.16 14.87
CA ALA A 707 71.26 -9.74 14.90
C ALA A 707 71.48 -8.89 13.60
N PRO A 708 71.50 -7.50 13.62
CA PRO A 708 71.05 -6.49 14.61
C PRO A 708 70.21 -5.26 14.10
N SER A 709 69.37 -4.70 15.01
CA SER A 709 69.10 -3.28 15.39
C SER A 709 68.87 -2.11 14.39
N THR A 710 67.73 -1.40 14.49
CA THR A 710 67.58 -0.01 15.06
C THR A 710 66.13 0.55 14.93
N THR A 711 65.72 1.33 15.93
CA THR A 711 64.38 1.87 16.29
C THR A 711 64.24 3.39 15.94
N PRO A 712 63.21 4.18 16.37
CA PRO A 712 61.75 4.22 16.13
C PRO A 712 61.24 5.62 15.65
N THR A 713 59.92 5.85 15.45
CA THR A 713 59.09 6.92 16.12
C THR A 713 57.68 7.12 15.49
N THR A 714 56.85 7.90 16.19
CA THR A 714 55.40 7.79 16.50
C THR A 714 54.49 8.95 16.00
N GLY A 715 53.16 8.74 16.01
CA GLY A 715 52.06 9.76 16.12
C GLY A 715 50.78 9.33 15.36
N SER A 716 49.60 9.01 15.92
CA SER A 716 48.61 9.72 16.79
C SER A 716 48.07 11.02 16.14
N THR A 717 46.78 11.38 15.98
CA THR A 717 45.47 10.96 16.54
C THR A 717 44.30 11.69 15.79
N THR A 718 43.10 11.06 15.72
CA THR A 718 41.68 11.57 15.75
C THR A 718 41.15 12.69 14.83
N ILE A 719 39.94 12.52 14.21
CA ILE A 719 38.70 13.39 14.26
C ILE A 719 37.46 12.58 13.75
N ALA A 720 36.30 12.68 14.43
CA ALA A 720 34.91 12.34 13.96
C ALA A 720 34.11 13.69 13.76
N PRO A 721 32.87 13.84 13.19
CA PRO A 721 31.77 12.88 12.89
C PRO A 721 30.85 13.19 11.64
N SER A 722 29.72 12.46 11.52
CA SER A 722 28.34 12.89 11.11
C SER A 722 27.78 12.50 9.71
N PRO A 723 26.47 12.10 9.62
CA PRO A 723 25.85 11.55 8.41
C PRO A 723 25.17 12.62 7.55
N ALA A 724 25.57 12.70 6.28
CA ALA A 724 24.79 13.32 5.20
C ALA A 724 25.21 12.69 3.87
N THR A 725 24.27 12.07 3.14
CA THR A 725 24.21 12.03 1.67
C THR A 725 23.00 11.22 1.19
N CYS A 726 21.82 11.86 1.18
CA CYS A 726 20.77 11.57 0.20
C CYS A 726 20.14 12.91 -0.18
N ASN A 727 20.57 13.44 -1.31
CA ASN A 727 20.34 14.81 -1.72
C ASN A 727 18.96 14.98 -2.39
N LEU A 728 17.89 14.87 -1.60
CA LEU A 728 16.54 15.26 -1.98
C LEU A 728 16.08 16.34 -1.02
N THR A 729 15.75 17.54 -1.53
CA THR A 729 15.14 18.59 -0.72
C THR A 729 13.68 18.24 -0.48
N VAL A 730 13.44 17.44 0.57
CA VAL A 730 12.12 17.17 1.10
C VAL A 730 11.75 18.36 1.98
N LYS A 731 10.64 19.05 1.68
CA LYS A 731 10.07 20.05 2.61
C LYS A 731 9.89 19.37 3.98
N GLU A 732 10.26 20.03 5.08
CA GLU A 732 10.20 19.50 6.46
C GLU A 732 8.90 18.75 6.80
N GLU A 733 7.79 19.14 6.18
CA GLU A 733 6.46 18.53 6.29
C GLU A 733 6.38 17.02 5.92
N TYR A 734 7.35 16.47 5.17
CA TYR A 734 7.28 15.08 4.66
C TYR A 734 8.35 14.11 5.23
N GLY A 735 9.22 14.57 6.14
CA GLY A 735 10.29 13.72 6.71
C GLY A 735 9.77 12.58 7.59
N THR A 736 8.68 12.82 8.33
CA THR A 736 8.04 11.84 9.21
C THR A 736 7.28 10.77 8.45
N LEU A 737 6.62 11.15 7.34
CA LEU A 737 5.81 10.25 6.50
C LEU A 737 6.63 9.12 5.86
N VAL A 738 7.84 9.43 5.40
CA VAL A 738 8.74 8.46 4.72
C VAL A 738 9.31 7.45 5.73
N ALA A 739 9.63 7.89 6.94
CA ALA A 739 10.10 7.02 8.01
C ALA A 739 8.99 6.04 8.46
N GLU A 740 7.77 6.54 8.61
CA GLU A 740 6.58 5.75 8.98
C GLU A 740 6.22 4.72 7.89
N TYR A 741 6.34 5.10 6.62
CA TYR A 741 6.13 4.25 5.45
C TYR A 741 7.12 3.07 5.38
N CYS A 742 8.41 3.32 5.65
CA CYS A 742 9.44 2.30 5.68
C CYS A 742 9.27 1.29 6.83
N VAL A 743 8.67 1.70 7.97
CA VAL A 743 8.38 0.83 9.10
C VAL A 743 7.17 -0.07 8.81
N ASN A 744 6.12 0.47 8.20
CA ASN A 744 4.91 -0.31 7.87
C ASN A 744 5.13 -1.33 6.75
N LEU A 745 5.96 -1.01 5.74
CA LEU A 745 6.38 -1.99 4.72
C LEU A 745 7.12 -3.19 5.31
N LYS A 746 7.96 -2.97 6.34
CA LYS A 746 8.64 -4.06 7.07
C LYS A 746 7.68 -4.90 7.89
N ALA A 747 6.65 -4.27 8.48
CA ALA A 747 5.62 -4.98 9.25
C ALA A 747 4.70 -5.85 8.36
N ILE A 748 4.34 -5.35 7.17
CA ILE A 748 3.55 -6.10 6.18
C ILE A 748 4.36 -7.28 5.64
N ALA A 749 5.65 -7.10 5.35
CA ALA A 749 6.55 -8.19 4.95
C ALA A 749 6.70 -9.28 6.04
N ALA A 750 6.67 -8.90 7.32
CA ALA A 750 6.74 -9.84 8.44
C ALA A 750 5.41 -10.59 8.70
N TYR A 751 4.26 -9.99 8.35
CA TYR A 751 2.94 -10.63 8.49
C TYR A 751 2.71 -11.73 7.45
N VAL A 752 3.23 -11.55 6.22
CA VAL A 752 3.14 -12.54 5.13
C VAL A 752 3.92 -13.84 5.44
N THR A 753 4.92 -13.77 6.32
CA THR A 753 5.77 -14.93 6.68
C THR A 753 5.20 -15.87 7.75
N GLN A 754 4.03 -15.61 8.35
CA GLN A 754 3.46 -16.45 9.43
C GLN A 754 2.32 -17.42 9.02
N GLY A 755 2.13 -17.67 7.72
CA GLY A 755 1.42 -18.86 7.26
C GLY A 755 -0.08 -18.71 7.04
N ALA A 756 -0.46 -18.15 5.90
CA ALA A 756 -1.55 -18.67 5.08
C ALA A 756 -0.96 -18.89 3.67
N SER A 757 -0.98 -20.12 3.20
CA SER A 757 -0.29 -20.55 1.99
C SER A 757 -0.84 -19.88 0.73
N CYS A 758 -0.02 -19.05 0.08
CA CYS A 758 0.03 -19.00 -1.38
C CYS A 758 1.43 -19.45 -1.78
N GLY A 759 1.50 -20.71 -2.21
CA GLY A 759 2.72 -21.31 -2.72
C GLY A 759 3.16 -20.60 -4.00
N VAL A 760 4.41 -20.16 -4.01
CA VAL A 760 5.15 -19.84 -5.21
C VAL A 760 5.82 -21.15 -5.66
N VAL A 761 5.38 -21.70 -6.79
CA VAL A 761 6.17 -22.68 -7.54
C VAL A 761 6.91 -21.91 -8.62
N VAL A 762 8.21 -21.75 -8.33
CA VAL A 762 9.39 -21.33 -9.10
C VAL A 762 9.38 -19.92 -9.70
#